data_AF-C6RBL7-F1
#
_entry.id   AF-C6RBL7-F1
#
_cell.length_a   1.000
_cell.length_b   1.000
_cell.length_c   1.000
_cell.angle_alpha   90.00
_cell.angle_beta   90.00
_cell.angle_gamma   90.00
#
_symmetry.space_group_name_H-M   'P 1'
#
loop_
_entity.id
_entity.type
_entity.pdbx_description
1 polymer ?
#
loop_
_entity_poly.entity_id
_entity_poly.type
_entity_poly.pdbx_seq_one_letter_code
_entity_poly.pdbx_strand_id
1 'polypeptide(L)'
;MSWTDSHPVEPVVYRWRALAAFIAALALVVGVAAPAALPGIVGAVAEAQTTTLRTKLDSADQLSLTVGDSATFEGHFVDAGTVEELEFTVETAGLEFDGSAYTLTIDGEVIPVREGDNLVVKSTSSSVTFRIAGLSTDVPAGAAFSLKIPAVAEESELSGMSVDVRGVAEETTSTSSPESSEALEAPSEVTEPLDIADVDAAPARLMAAPNITPYAAGDRTITMVNDGYVLKGSRYIPNFKIPAGELFGGQLSIPQGTVVTLKSSVNSYLSTNPDDLTIYYTGANGGWYEAKVTYKRISAKEYQVILPQITIGGTAQIQFKGVHRGPADTVFTASFTVPAKEECQDPVTSRQPKRDLTPAEFADGSPVYVVTSEPKDLRRDTSILSRQVNQGRDFRQVGESTPWVYNALAFDSSDNWLYAVSQIRGQNGDPCYPAGNLLQINPATGEVYNLGPILKAGSTGTPFETSGDRDLLNAGVYTSEGFFVGNTSTSGSRHFYKVDVDKVTAQRVLGSQKSYSEDWAVLPQAQKYMWGFQSKAQAGDKLILERIDTQTGDIRTWDLTGIKTLDGRTISNPSASWGKAWTYSNGNLGFGSGSANANQLGFELKITNPDDDSPKFELVNIMNNLPASFNTDAASDLVPPPPALQSNIAVKKQRSETKVVDGEVRTFWTISVENTTDNTSSGGTFWEYLPTDTHYGVNASGPTAKFEGFGPGSTVVNGRGPGPNEIKPESGIYAGMDVPSATSGEVGYMKGYVGTLPGHAKVEYVVSAPVRKDENGNLKTVCSPNKVAFQATDGESSPAEDDNVATEACFNKVAVDSTPQPVPGAANEYTAKYNVVVEAPDAPGFDTNDVIYGKLTDTPKFVGAATVTGATVVFKDEFNRTSQPQSYLGAGPYELNKNDTPKIIKPKSKGVGGSTGQHVYEVTVRFKLDRSKLDSTSVPAGYPSQPAGNTRCYTKDGLHEPNFGLMNEAEIGGWKDTDCIPLETKETMDVLLEKASYNPDNPDEIQTDGLLGGAQFTVHRGDANGNLKLNADGSVNADANPVVKQSTTTTTGRVKLEGLDAPGVYYLIETKAPNGYNLLPAPIKFSTEWDQNGNAVIKVLSGGTAITSNRCAESDTSANCVKKIGVLQVADITKGALPKTGGEGVGLWALAGGAIVAAGCLALRRRWA
;
A
#
# COMPACT_ATOMS: atom_id res chain seq x y z
N MET A 1 46.15 18.12 6.67
CA MET A 1 47.56 18.03 7.11
C MET A 1 48.19 16.78 6.50
N SER A 2 49.51 16.69 6.39
CA SER A 2 50.21 15.52 5.81
C SER A 2 50.23 14.32 6.77
N TRP A 3 50.33 13.09 6.26
CA TRP A 3 51.45 12.16 6.50
C TRP A 3 51.30 10.84 5.71
N THR A 4 52.42 10.15 5.50
CA THR A 4 52.59 8.87 4.76
C THR A 4 53.59 7.98 5.54
N ASP A 5 53.83 6.69 5.26
CA ASP A 5 53.43 5.79 4.17
C ASP A 5 52.61 4.60 4.76
N SER A 6 52.62 3.29 4.40
CA SER A 6 53.45 2.47 3.50
C SER A 6 52.80 1.12 3.11
N HIS A 7 53.59 0.27 2.43
CA HIS A 7 53.29 -1.07 1.86
C HIS A 7 54.50 -2.00 2.18
N PRO A 8 54.48 -3.36 2.01
CA PRO A 8 53.90 -4.07 0.84
C PRO A 8 53.47 -5.58 0.94
N VAL A 9 53.01 -6.10 -0.21
CA VAL A 9 52.89 -7.52 -0.68
C VAL A 9 51.72 -8.40 -0.16
N GLU A 10 50.60 -8.35 -0.91
CA GLU A 10 49.90 -9.43 -1.67
C GLU A 10 50.23 -10.95 -1.50
N PRO A 11 49.42 -11.88 -2.07
CA PRO A 11 48.10 -11.78 -2.75
C PRO A 11 47.04 -12.71 -2.09
N VAL A 12 45.83 -13.03 -2.59
CA VAL A 12 44.97 -12.78 -3.79
C VAL A 12 43.50 -12.71 -3.25
N VAL A 13 42.37 -12.47 -3.93
CA VAL A 13 41.89 -12.43 -5.34
C VAL A 13 40.86 -11.25 -5.45
N TYR A 14 39.91 -11.01 -6.38
CA TYR A 14 39.27 -11.74 -7.51
C TYR A 14 38.59 -10.72 -8.47
N ARG A 15 38.28 -11.16 -9.71
CA ARG A 15 37.15 -10.73 -10.59
C ARG A 15 37.24 -9.39 -11.38
N TRP A 16 36.92 -9.54 -12.69
CA TRP A 16 36.33 -8.56 -13.63
C TRP A 16 37.21 -7.34 -14.03
N ARG A 17 37.68 -7.18 -15.27
CA ARG A 17 36.94 -7.18 -16.56
C ARG A 17 37.88 -7.45 -17.75
N ALA A 18 37.31 -7.62 -18.95
CA ALA A 18 38.01 -7.47 -20.22
C ALA A 18 37.16 -6.62 -21.20
N LEU A 19 37.74 -5.48 -21.61
CA LEU A 19 37.96 -4.97 -22.98
C LEU A 19 36.82 -5.05 -24.04
N ALA A 20 36.64 -4.08 -24.96
CA ALA A 20 37.44 -2.91 -25.39
C ALA A 20 36.52 -1.96 -26.22
N ALA A 21 36.87 -0.76 -26.72
CA ALA A 21 37.74 0.37 -26.33
C ALA A 21 37.58 1.50 -27.41
N PHE A 22 38.38 2.60 -27.36
CA PHE A 22 38.42 3.75 -28.31
C PHE A 22 37.18 4.68 -28.28
N ILE A 23 37.24 6.02 -28.38
CA ILE A 23 38.30 7.07 -28.36
C ILE A 23 37.63 8.29 -27.67
N ALA A 24 38.11 8.89 -26.57
CA ALA A 24 39.26 9.79 -26.38
C ALA A 24 39.07 11.28 -26.85
N ALA A 25 39.31 12.20 -25.90
CA ALA A 25 39.51 13.67 -26.01
C ALA A 25 38.29 14.63 -26.14
N LEU A 26 38.13 15.49 -25.11
CA LEU A 26 37.39 16.77 -25.12
C LEU A 26 38.31 17.92 -25.58
N ALA A 27 37.72 19.02 -26.13
CA ALA A 27 37.90 20.39 -25.61
C ALA A 27 37.05 21.45 -26.36
N LEU A 28 36.12 22.09 -25.63
CA LEU A 28 35.67 23.51 -25.69
C LEU A 28 35.93 24.38 -26.94
N VAL A 29 34.86 25.02 -27.47
CA VAL A 29 34.62 26.49 -27.39
C VAL A 29 33.22 26.89 -27.93
N VAL A 30 32.64 27.90 -27.28
CA VAL A 30 31.44 28.74 -27.53
C VAL A 30 30.91 28.87 -28.99
N GLY A 31 29.57 28.91 -29.15
CA GLY A 31 28.92 29.49 -30.35
C GLY A 31 27.38 29.38 -30.39
N VAL A 32 26.67 30.51 -30.50
CA VAL A 32 25.19 30.59 -30.65
C VAL A 32 24.78 30.65 -32.12
N ALA A 33 23.80 29.85 -32.55
CA ALA A 33 22.98 30.11 -33.75
C ALA A 33 21.71 29.23 -33.78
N ALA A 34 20.57 29.78 -34.20
CA ALA A 34 19.35 29.04 -34.52
C ALA A 34 19.20 28.85 -36.06
N PRO A 35 18.61 27.74 -36.54
CA PRO A 35 18.30 27.54 -37.96
C PRO A 35 16.84 27.88 -38.30
N ALA A 36 16.58 28.22 -39.57
CA ALA A 36 15.22 28.45 -40.10
C ALA A 36 14.96 27.69 -41.42
N ALA A 37 13.72 27.20 -41.57
CA ALA A 37 13.03 26.78 -42.80
C ALA A 37 13.67 25.71 -43.74
N LEU A 38 13.15 24.48 -43.69
CA LEU A 38 12.17 23.85 -44.63
C LEU A 38 12.25 24.19 -46.16
N PRO A 39 11.74 23.33 -47.11
CA PRO A 39 10.63 22.37 -46.92
C PRO A 39 10.70 20.97 -47.62
N GLY A 40 9.76 20.10 -47.23
CA GLY A 40 9.36 18.86 -47.93
C GLY A 40 8.18 18.20 -47.20
N ILE A 41 7.08 17.87 -47.89
CA ILE A 41 5.74 17.69 -47.24
C ILE A 41 5.10 16.31 -47.49
N VAL A 42 4.22 15.92 -46.56
CA VAL A 42 3.12 14.91 -46.58
C VAL A 42 3.44 13.58 -45.86
N GLY A 43 2.76 13.21 -44.77
CA GLY A 43 1.79 13.97 -43.95
C GLY A 43 0.98 13.13 -42.93
N ALA A 44 0.35 13.83 -41.98
CA ALA A 44 -0.79 13.40 -41.13
C ALA A 44 -0.61 12.27 -40.08
N VAL A 45 0.07 12.59 -38.97
CA VAL A 45 -0.51 12.44 -37.61
C VAL A 45 -0.28 13.78 -36.90
N ALA A 46 -1.24 14.24 -36.11
CA ALA A 46 -1.14 15.53 -35.41
C ALA A 46 -0.57 15.34 -33.99
N GLU A 47 0.73 15.55 -33.84
CA GLU A 47 1.35 15.87 -32.56
C GLU A 47 1.13 17.36 -32.27
N ALA A 48 0.57 17.70 -31.10
CA ALA A 48 0.47 19.11 -30.69
C ALA A 48 1.86 19.60 -30.26
N GLN A 49 2.37 20.63 -30.93
CA GLN A 49 3.65 21.23 -30.57
C GLN A 49 3.44 22.23 -29.43
N THR A 50 3.83 21.86 -28.20
CA THR A 50 3.71 22.76 -27.05
C THR A 50 4.70 23.92 -27.19
N THR A 51 4.21 25.08 -27.63
CA THR A 51 4.91 26.36 -27.47
C THR A 51 5.07 26.65 -25.98
N THR A 52 6.32 26.81 -25.53
CA THR A 52 6.63 27.19 -24.14
C THR A 52 6.17 28.63 -23.89
N LEU A 53 5.39 28.81 -22.83
CA LEU A 53 5.01 30.13 -22.32
C LEU A 53 6.28 30.94 -21.96
N ARG A 54 6.20 32.28 -22.07
CA ARG A 54 7.33 33.18 -21.79
C ARG A 54 6.92 34.34 -20.89
N THR A 55 7.85 34.77 -20.05
CA THR A 55 7.73 35.89 -19.11
C THR A 55 8.80 36.94 -19.37
N LYS A 56 8.59 38.14 -18.83
CA LYS A 56 9.59 39.19 -18.71
C LYS A 56 9.44 39.88 -17.35
N LEU A 57 10.56 40.15 -16.68
CA LEU A 57 10.59 40.98 -15.47
C LEU A 57 10.59 42.48 -15.84
N ASP A 58 9.91 43.29 -15.04
CA ASP A 58 9.83 44.75 -15.15
C ASP A 58 10.32 45.48 -13.88
N SER A 59 10.36 44.79 -12.72
CA SER A 59 11.02 45.30 -11.51
C SER A 59 12.54 45.47 -11.72
N ALA A 60 13.14 46.44 -11.03
CA ALA A 60 14.54 46.83 -11.23
C ALA A 60 15.55 45.71 -10.90
N ASP A 61 16.61 45.60 -11.71
CA ASP A 61 17.67 44.57 -11.61
C ASP A 61 18.44 44.54 -10.27
N GLN A 62 18.33 45.59 -9.45
CA GLN A 62 18.95 45.70 -8.13
C GLN A 62 18.03 46.44 -7.14
N LEU A 63 17.94 45.94 -5.90
CA LEU A 63 17.25 46.55 -4.77
C LEU A 63 18.10 46.47 -3.51
N SER A 64 18.11 47.54 -2.69
CA SER A 64 18.68 47.53 -1.34
C SER A 64 17.53 47.65 -0.32
N LEU A 65 17.47 46.73 0.64
CA LEU A 65 16.40 46.62 1.63
C LEU A 65 16.97 46.83 3.04
N THR A 66 16.28 47.58 3.89
CA THR A 66 16.60 47.74 5.31
C THR A 66 15.68 46.91 6.20
N VAL A 67 16.03 46.76 7.48
CA VAL A 67 15.28 45.90 8.41
C VAL A 67 13.82 46.36 8.53
N GLY A 68 12.90 45.49 8.15
CA GLY A 68 11.46 45.77 8.07
C GLY A 68 10.92 46.04 6.65
N ASP A 69 11.79 46.22 5.64
CA ASP A 69 11.36 46.47 4.26
C ASP A 69 10.93 45.17 3.54
N SER A 70 9.86 45.26 2.74
CA SER A 70 9.38 44.18 1.87
C SER A 70 9.60 44.52 0.39
N ALA A 71 10.24 43.62 -0.39
CA ALA A 71 10.34 43.78 -1.85
C ALA A 71 9.11 43.22 -2.59
N THR A 72 8.92 43.66 -3.83
CA THR A 72 7.97 43.07 -4.78
C THR A 72 8.65 42.91 -6.13
N PHE A 73 8.64 41.70 -6.68
CA PHE A 73 9.13 41.38 -8.02
C PHE A 73 7.95 41.45 -9.00
N GLU A 74 8.05 42.25 -10.05
CA GLU A 74 6.95 42.53 -10.97
C GLU A 74 7.36 42.23 -12.41
N GLY A 75 6.42 41.75 -13.22
CA GLY A 75 6.64 41.43 -14.62
C GLY A 75 5.35 41.10 -15.38
N HIS A 76 5.47 40.61 -16.61
CA HIS A 76 4.34 40.19 -17.43
C HIS A 76 4.61 38.92 -18.26
N PHE A 77 3.54 38.23 -18.61
CA PHE A 77 3.56 37.14 -19.60
C PHE A 77 3.63 37.73 -21.01
N VAL A 78 4.52 37.21 -21.86
CA VAL A 78 4.76 37.71 -23.22
C VAL A 78 3.78 37.08 -24.23
N ASP A 79 3.31 35.87 -23.94
CA ASP A 79 2.32 35.11 -24.73
C ASP A 79 1.12 34.76 -23.84
N ALA A 80 -0.01 34.42 -24.44
CA ALA A 80 -1.17 33.87 -23.73
C ALA A 80 -0.98 32.37 -23.47
N GLY A 81 -1.52 31.82 -22.38
CA GLY A 81 -1.42 30.39 -22.08
C GLY A 81 -1.77 30.01 -20.64
N THR A 82 -1.61 28.74 -20.30
CA THR A 82 -1.80 28.22 -18.93
C THR A 82 -0.47 28.17 -18.19
N VAL A 83 -0.41 28.81 -17.02
CA VAL A 83 0.75 28.84 -16.10
C VAL A 83 0.71 27.63 -15.18
N GLU A 84 1.72 26.76 -15.23
CA GLU A 84 1.91 25.66 -14.26
C GLU A 84 2.77 26.11 -13.05
N GLU A 85 3.82 26.88 -13.30
CA GLU A 85 4.86 27.23 -12.31
C GLU A 85 5.56 28.55 -12.66
N LEU A 86 5.95 29.31 -11.65
CA LEU A 86 6.84 30.48 -11.74
C LEU A 86 8.05 30.28 -10.83
N GLU A 87 9.26 30.54 -11.33
CA GLU A 87 10.49 30.50 -10.54
C GLU A 87 11.22 31.84 -10.60
N PHE A 88 11.27 32.55 -9.47
CA PHE A 88 12.01 33.80 -9.32
C PHE A 88 13.38 33.51 -8.70
N THR A 89 14.48 33.97 -9.29
CA THR A 89 15.82 33.84 -8.70
C THR A 89 16.49 35.20 -8.57
N VAL A 90 17.09 35.46 -7.41
CA VAL A 90 17.87 36.68 -7.11
C VAL A 90 19.25 36.32 -6.58
N GLU A 91 20.28 37.07 -6.96
CA GLU A 91 21.63 36.98 -6.42
C GLU A 91 21.73 37.80 -5.13
N THR A 92 22.18 37.16 -4.04
CA THR A 92 22.40 37.80 -2.73
C THR A 92 23.17 36.86 -1.79
N ALA A 93 23.83 37.39 -0.76
CA ALA A 93 24.59 36.59 0.21
C ALA A 93 23.72 35.76 1.18
N GLY A 94 22.42 36.09 1.25
CA GLY A 94 21.40 35.43 2.04
C GLY A 94 20.17 36.35 2.20
N LEU A 95 19.02 35.77 2.54
CA LEU A 95 17.82 36.49 2.97
C LEU A 95 17.29 35.80 4.23
N GLU A 96 16.91 36.59 5.23
CA GLU A 96 16.17 36.17 6.42
C GLU A 96 14.97 37.11 6.61
N PHE A 97 13.83 36.57 7.05
CA PHE A 97 12.53 37.23 7.00
C PHE A 97 11.88 37.35 8.37
N ASP A 98 11.37 38.55 8.70
CA ASP A 98 10.56 38.80 9.91
C ASP A 98 9.08 38.48 9.64
N GLY A 99 8.81 37.31 9.06
CA GLY A 99 7.47 36.86 8.70
C GLY A 99 7.44 35.83 7.56
N SER A 100 6.26 35.29 7.29
CA SER A 100 6.02 34.23 6.28
C SER A 100 4.94 34.57 5.24
N ALA A 101 4.49 35.83 5.23
CA ALA A 101 3.44 36.31 4.32
C ALA A 101 4.02 36.68 2.93
N TYR A 102 4.04 35.71 2.03
CA TYR A 102 4.22 35.94 0.59
C TYR A 102 2.87 36.26 -0.06
N THR A 103 2.88 37.07 -1.12
CA THR A 103 1.68 37.33 -1.94
C THR A 103 2.04 37.27 -3.41
N LEU A 104 1.46 36.32 -4.14
CA LEU A 104 1.51 36.28 -5.60
C LEU A 104 0.20 36.89 -6.13
N THR A 105 0.33 37.75 -7.15
CA THR A 105 -0.80 38.22 -7.94
C THR A 105 -0.55 37.83 -9.40
N ILE A 106 -1.57 37.37 -10.12
CA ILE A 106 -1.56 37.15 -11.57
C ILE A 106 -2.82 37.79 -12.16
N ASP A 107 -2.65 38.64 -13.17
CA ASP A 107 -3.70 39.43 -13.85
C ASP A 107 -4.68 40.20 -12.90
N GLY A 108 -4.18 40.55 -11.71
CA GLY A 108 -4.94 41.21 -10.65
C GLY A 108 -5.63 40.27 -9.65
N GLU A 109 -5.65 38.95 -9.89
CA GLU A 109 -6.12 37.95 -8.93
C GLU A 109 -5.01 37.55 -7.95
N VAL A 110 -5.31 37.55 -6.66
CA VAL A 110 -4.36 37.19 -5.59
C VAL A 110 -4.35 35.67 -5.39
N ILE A 111 -3.27 35.03 -5.81
CA ILE A 111 -3.07 33.59 -5.64
C ILE A 111 -2.45 33.34 -4.26
N PRO A 112 -3.08 32.51 -3.41
CA PRO A 112 -2.52 32.17 -2.10
C PRO A 112 -1.21 31.38 -2.27
N VAL A 113 -0.12 31.90 -1.73
CA VAL A 113 1.21 31.26 -1.76
C VAL A 113 1.74 31.02 -0.36
N ARG A 114 2.20 29.79 -0.09
CA ARG A 114 2.68 29.36 1.24
C ARG A 114 3.88 28.44 1.11
N GLU A 115 4.91 28.73 1.89
CA GLU A 115 6.14 27.96 1.90
C GLU A 115 5.89 26.54 2.44
N GLY A 116 6.29 25.53 1.67
CA GLY A 116 6.03 24.10 1.96
C GLY A 116 4.69 23.56 1.44
N ASP A 117 3.85 24.40 0.83
CA ASP A 117 2.61 24.02 0.16
C ASP A 117 2.79 24.09 -1.37
N ASN A 118 2.64 25.29 -1.95
CA ASN A 118 2.90 25.57 -3.37
C ASN A 118 4.17 26.40 -3.63
N LEU A 119 4.70 27.10 -2.61
CA LEU A 119 5.97 27.82 -2.68
C LEU A 119 7.10 26.99 -2.04
N VAL A 120 8.26 26.98 -2.68
CA VAL A 120 9.53 26.51 -2.12
C VAL A 120 10.54 27.64 -2.20
N VAL A 121 11.05 28.07 -1.03
CA VAL A 121 12.15 29.04 -0.95
C VAL A 121 13.45 28.29 -0.74
N LYS A 122 14.46 28.58 -1.56
CA LYS A 122 15.75 27.92 -1.52
C LYS A 122 16.88 28.94 -1.49
N SER A 123 17.42 29.15 -0.30
CA SER A 123 18.61 29.97 -0.08
C SER A 123 19.89 29.18 -0.35
N THR A 124 20.89 29.84 -0.93
CA THR A 124 22.27 29.36 -1.12
C THR A 124 23.24 30.46 -0.67
N SER A 125 24.55 30.20 -0.68
CA SER A 125 25.56 31.20 -0.28
C SER A 125 25.74 32.39 -1.24
N SER A 126 24.97 32.47 -2.33
CA SER A 126 25.07 33.53 -3.35
C SER A 126 23.78 33.82 -4.13
N SER A 127 22.70 33.08 -3.88
CA SER A 127 21.39 33.32 -4.50
C SER A 127 20.25 32.72 -3.69
N VAL A 128 19.05 33.28 -3.87
CA VAL A 128 17.80 32.79 -3.30
C VAL A 128 16.79 32.60 -4.44
N THR A 129 16.15 31.43 -4.46
CA THR A 129 15.14 31.07 -5.47
C THR A 129 13.79 30.86 -4.80
N PHE A 130 12.73 31.49 -5.33
CA PHE A 130 11.33 31.36 -4.92
C PHE A 130 10.59 30.62 -6.05
N ARG A 131 10.31 29.33 -5.85
CA ARG A 131 9.67 28.47 -6.85
C ARG A 131 8.23 28.18 -6.46
N ILE A 132 7.27 28.61 -7.28
CA ILE A 132 5.83 28.54 -7.00
C ILE A 132 5.17 27.65 -8.05
N ALA A 133 4.67 26.48 -7.64
CA ALA A 133 4.17 25.45 -8.55
C ALA A 133 2.67 25.14 -8.34
N GLY A 134 2.04 24.55 -9.36
CA GLY A 134 0.64 24.12 -9.31
C GLY A 134 -0.38 25.24 -9.61
N LEU A 135 0.08 26.36 -10.18
CA LEU A 135 -0.72 27.59 -10.37
C LEU A 135 -1.96 27.37 -11.23
N SER A 136 -1.87 26.54 -12.27
CA SER A 136 -2.97 26.13 -13.17
C SER A 136 -3.83 27.31 -13.67
N THR A 137 -3.21 28.47 -13.89
CA THR A 137 -3.89 29.75 -14.15
C THR A 137 -3.79 30.11 -15.62
N ASP A 138 -4.91 30.33 -16.31
CA ASP A 138 -4.94 30.81 -17.69
C ASP A 138 -4.72 32.33 -17.72
N VAL A 139 -3.77 32.80 -18.54
CA VAL A 139 -3.37 34.21 -18.62
C VAL A 139 -3.37 34.73 -20.07
N PRO A 140 -3.88 35.95 -20.32
CA PRO A 140 -3.74 36.60 -21.62
C PRO A 140 -2.31 37.13 -21.86
N ALA A 141 -1.95 37.32 -23.12
CA ALA A 141 -0.67 37.94 -23.49
C ALA A 141 -0.61 39.38 -22.98
N GLY A 142 0.43 39.70 -22.20
CA GLY A 142 0.58 40.98 -21.51
C GLY A 142 0.01 41.02 -20.08
N ALA A 143 -0.57 39.92 -19.58
CA ALA A 143 -1.01 39.82 -18.18
C ALA A 143 0.15 40.07 -17.21
N ALA A 144 -0.09 40.88 -16.19
CA ALA A 144 0.92 41.20 -15.18
C ALA A 144 0.99 40.14 -14.08
N PHE A 145 2.15 39.98 -13.47
CA PHE A 145 2.33 39.23 -12.22
C PHE A 145 3.17 40.03 -11.22
N SER A 146 2.91 39.81 -9.93
CA SER A 146 3.69 40.40 -8.84
C SER A 146 3.91 39.38 -7.73
N LEU A 147 5.17 39.09 -7.36
CA LEU A 147 5.49 38.36 -6.13
C LEU A 147 6.02 39.33 -5.07
N LYS A 148 5.22 39.58 -4.03
CA LYS A 148 5.65 40.28 -2.82
C LYS A 148 6.22 39.28 -1.81
N ILE A 149 7.40 39.59 -1.27
CA ILE A 149 8.06 38.82 -0.20
C ILE A 149 7.83 39.47 1.18
N PRO A 150 8.02 38.74 2.29
CA PRO A 150 7.94 39.30 3.64
C PRO A 150 8.94 40.43 3.89
N ALA A 151 8.81 41.10 5.04
CA ALA A 151 9.80 42.04 5.54
C ALA A 151 11.14 41.33 5.84
N VAL A 152 12.27 41.94 5.47
CA VAL A 152 13.60 41.38 5.77
C VAL A 152 14.05 41.65 7.21
N ALA A 153 14.70 40.68 7.83
CA ALA A 153 15.20 40.75 9.20
C ALA A 153 16.59 41.43 9.32
N GLU A 154 17.39 41.42 8.24
CA GLU A 154 18.71 42.07 8.15
C GLU A 154 18.84 42.88 6.85
N GLU A 155 19.70 43.92 6.85
CA GLU A 155 19.95 44.75 5.67
C GLU A 155 20.48 43.91 4.50
N SER A 156 19.79 43.95 3.36
CA SER A 156 19.98 43.00 2.25
C SER A 156 20.07 43.71 0.91
N GLU A 157 21.14 43.47 0.13
CA GLU A 157 21.17 43.82 -1.29
C GLU A 157 20.77 42.62 -2.15
N LEU A 158 19.86 42.85 -3.08
CA LEU A 158 19.38 41.88 -4.07
C LEU A 158 19.78 42.36 -5.46
N SER A 159 20.33 41.48 -6.28
CA SER A 159 20.69 41.78 -7.68
C SER A 159 20.40 40.59 -8.60
N GLY A 160 20.70 40.70 -9.90
CA GLY A 160 20.65 39.58 -10.84
C GLY A 160 19.26 38.93 -10.98
N MET A 161 18.20 39.73 -10.83
CA MET A 161 16.84 39.23 -10.72
C MET A 161 16.35 38.60 -12.03
N SER A 162 15.74 37.43 -11.93
CA SER A 162 15.26 36.65 -13.06
C SER A 162 13.95 35.93 -12.72
N VAL A 163 13.12 35.67 -13.73
CA VAL A 163 11.85 34.95 -13.59
C VAL A 163 11.64 34.00 -14.78
N ASP A 164 11.73 32.71 -14.50
CA ASP A 164 11.37 31.65 -15.44
C ASP A 164 9.92 31.20 -15.22
N VAL A 165 9.28 30.71 -16.29
CA VAL A 165 7.91 30.21 -16.29
C VAL A 165 7.86 28.80 -16.86
N ARG A 166 6.98 27.97 -16.31
CA ARG A 166 6.56 26.72 -16.92
C ARG A 166 5.07 26.79 -17.23
N GLY A 167 4.72 26.52 -18.48
CA GLY A 167 3.35 26.63 -18.97
C GLY A 167 3.25 26.38 -20.47
N VAL A 168 2.03 26.22 -20.96
CA VAL A 168 1.72 25.96 -22.37
C VAL A 168 1.08 27.21 -22.97
N ALA A 169 1.68 27.78 -24.03
CA ALA A 169 1.16 28.95 -24.71
C ALA A 169 0.11 28.57 -25.78
N GLU A 170 -0.93 29.40 -25.93
CA GLU A 170 -2.00 29.23 -26.93
C GLU A 170 -1.52 29.49 -28.38
N GLU A 171 -1.96 28.65 -29.33
CA GLU A 171 -1.71 28.86 -30.76
C GLU A 171 -2.60 29.99 -31.32
N THR A 172 -2.03 31.21 -31.42
CA THR A 172 -2.71 32.36 -32.02
C THR A 172 -2.90 32.23 -33.54
N THR A 173 -4.05 31.69 -33.96
CA THR A 173 -4.45 31.70 -35.38
C THR A 173 -4.82 33.11 -35.84
N SER A 174 -4.09 33.65 -36.82
CA SER A 174 -4.24 35.05 -37.23
C SER A 174 -5.37 35.27 -38.23
N THR A 175 -6.19 36.31 -38.00
CA THR A 175 -7.08 36.91 -39.02
C THR A 175 -7.06 38.45 -38.87
N SER A 176 -7.35 39.17 -39.95
CA SER A 176 -6.99 40.59 -40.11
C SER A 176 -7.97 41.63 -39.55
N SER A 177 -7.43 42.79 -39.15
CA SER A 177 -8.10 44.08 -38.90
C SER A 177 -8.84 44.61 -40.15
N PRO A 178 -9.71 45.66 -40.06
CA PRO A 178 -9.22 47.05 -39.91
C PRO A 178 -10.09 48.08 -39.13
N GLU A 179 -9.43 49.17 -38.71
CA GLU A 179 -9.86 50.59 -38.62
C GLU A 179 -11.15 51.05 -37.89
N SER A 180 -10.96 51.90 -36.86
CA SER A 180 -11.59 53.24 -36.65
C SER A 180 -11.61 53.65 -35.16
N SER A 181 -11.68 54.92 -34.73
CA SER A 181 -11.08 56.19 -35.21
C SER A 181 -11.40 57.32 -34.20
N GLU A 182 -10.42 58.20 -33.91
CA GLU A 182 -10.61 59.50 -33.18
C GLU A 182 -11.11 59.42 -31.70
N ALA A 183 -11.04 60.46 -30.84
CA ALA A 183 -10.08 61.57 -30.61
C ALA A 183 -10.53 62.34 -29.33
N LEU A 184 -9.85 63.44 -28.97
CA LEU A 184 -10.13 64.40 -27.87
C LEU A 184 -9.78 63.86 -26.46
N GLU A 185 -8.65 64.24 -25.85
CA GLU A 185 -8.22 65.56 -25.32
C GLU A 185 -8.63 65.81 -23.85
N ALA A 186 -7.63 66.15 -23.03
CA ALA A 186 -7.74 66.68 -21.66
C ALA A 186 -7.84 68.25 -21.74
N PRO A 187 -7.58 69.11 -20.70
CA PRO A 187 -6.70 69.01 -19.52
C PRO A 187 -7.44 69.48 -18.21
N SER A 188 -6.85 69.90 -17.07
CA SER A 188 -5.48 70.30 -16.72
C SER A 188 -5.22 70.31 -15.19
N GLU A 189 -3.93 70.24 -14.82
CA GLU A 189 -3.24 71.07 -13.77
C GLU A 189 -3.49 70.86 -12.23
N VAL A 190 -2.50 71.06 -11.33
CA VAL A 190 -1.00 71.02 -11.42
C VAL A 190 -0.29 71.02 -10.04
N THR A 191 1.00 70.61 -10.04
CA THR A 191 2.10 70.85 -9.06
C THR A 191 2.00 70.46 -7.57
N GLU A 192 2.82 69.47 -7.20
CA GLU A 192 3.91 69.57 -6.21
C GLU A 192 5.07 70.49 -6.73
N PRO A 193 6.08 71.00 -5.95
CA PRO A 193 6.91 70.21 -4.99
C PRO A 193 7.65 70.93 -3.81
N LEU A 194 8.34 70.14 -2.96
CA LEU A 194 9.71 70.27 -2.33
C LEU A 194 10.21 71.65 -1.71
N ASP A 195 11.22 71.78 -0.82
CA ASP A 195 12.33 70.90 -0.40
C ASP A 195 13.11 71.36 0.89
N ILE A 196 14.04 70.50 1.37
CA ILE A 196 15.33 70.76 2.09
C ILE A 196 15.39 71.24 3.59
N ALA A 197 16.46 70.78 4.28
CA ALA A 197 16.74 70.80 5.74
C ALA A 197 17.68 71.92 6.24
N ASP A 198 18.01 71.96 7.56
CA ASP A 198 19.41 71.73 8.04
C ASP A 198 19.61 71.51 9.58
N VAL A 199 20.89 71.34 9.98
CA VAL A 199 21.48 70.57 11.12
C VAL A 199 21.42 71.06 12.61
N ASP A 200 21.48 70.05 13.52
CA ASP A 200 22.34 69.89 14.74
C ASP A 200 21.93 70.35 16.19
N ALA A 201 22.64 69.74 17.16
CA ALA A 201 22.91 70.08 18.56
C ALA A 201 21.94 69.64 19.69
N ALA A 202 22.29 68.51 20.33
CA ALA A 202 22.01 68.19 21.74
C ALA A 202 23.24 68.58 22.63
N PRO A 203 23.24 68.48 23.99
CA PRO A 203 22.19 67.98 24.90
C PRO A 203 21.91 68.84 26.16
N ALA A 204 20.76 68.62 26.81
CA ALA A 204 20.57 68.95 28.24
C ALA A 204 19.53 68.05 28.91
N ARG A 205 19.86 67.47 30.08
CA ARG A 205 18.89 66.80 30.97
C ARG A 205 18.34 67.80 31.98
N LEU A 206 17.02 67.92 32.11
CA LEU A 206 16.37 68.56 33.26
C LEU A 206 15.00 67.93 33.54
N MET A 207 14.66 67.82 34.83
CA MET A 207 13.55 67.03 35.39
C MET A 207 12.20 67.33 34.72
N ALA A 208 11.51 66.28 34.24
CA ALA A 208 10.09 66.35 33.93
C ALA A 208 9.24 66.32 35.22
N ALA A 209 8.16 67.11 35.24
CA ALA A 209 7.14 67.05 36.28
C ALA A 209 6.29 65.75 36.13
N PRO A 210 5.57 65.29 37.17
CA PRO A 210 4.66 64.16 37.02
C PRO A 210 3.55 64.49 36.01
N ASN A 211 3.52 63.75 34.89
CA ASN A 211 2.48 63.86 33.88
C ASN A 211 1.12 63.52 34.49
N ILE A 212 0.25 64.53 34.59
CA ILE A 212 -1.19 64.32 34.71
C ILE A 212 -1.72 64.24 33.28
N THR A 213 -1.93 63.02 32.78
CA THR A 213 -2.46 62.81 31.43
C THR A 213 -3.85 63.44 31.33
N PRO A 214 -4.11 64.36 30.38
CA PRO A 214 -5.46 64.81 30.10
C PRO A 214 -6.24 63.67 29.45
N TYR A 215 -7.37 63.32 30.07
CA TYR A 215 -8.33 62.33 29.56
C TYR A 215 -8.95 62.78 28.22
N ALA A 216 -9.35 61.82 27.39
CA ALA A 216 -9.58 61.96 25.96
C ALA A 216 -11.07 61.95 25.56
N ALA A 217 -11.35 62.09 24.27
CA ALA A 217 -12.71 62.06 23.74
C ALA A 217 -13.29 60.64 23.80
N GLY A 218 -14.22 60.41 24.73
CA GLY A 218 -14.91 59.13 24.96
C GLY A 218 -15.10 58.78 26.44
N ASP A 219 -14.34 59.42 27.34
CA ASP A 219 -14.29 59.04 28.74
C ASP A 219 -15.57 59.40 29.53
N ARG A 220 -16.00 58.50 30.43
CA ARG A 220 -17.26 58.60 31.18
C ARG A 220 -17.03 58.98 32.64
N THR A 221 -17.84 59.89 33.17
CA THR A 221 -17.77 60.32 34.57
C THR A 221 -18.78 59.60 35.43
N ILE A 222 -18.32 58.63 36.21
CA ILE A 222 -19.16 57.92 37.19
C ILE A 222 -19.37 58.83 38.39
N THR A 223 -20.63 59.07 38.76
CA THR A 223 -20.99 59.84 39.96
C THR A 223 -21.92 59.02 40.86
N MET A 224 -21.58 58.93 42.14
CA MET A 224 -22.25 58.06 43.12
C MET A 224 -22.43 58.76 44.47
N VAL A 225 -23.58 58.53 45.10
CA VAL A 225 -23.87 58.94 46.48
C VAL A 225 -23.41 57.83 47.43
N ASN A 226 -22.98 58.15 48.65
CA ASN A 226 -22.61 57.14 49.63
C ASN A 226 -23.84 56.30 50.04
N ASP A 227 -23.76 54.97 49.95
CA ASP A 227 -24.86 54.03 50.26
C ASP A 227 -24.98 53.77 51.78
N GLY A 228 -23.97 54.19 52.55
CA GLY A 228 -23.98 54.13 54.01
C GLY A 228 -22.69 54.66 54.63
N TYR A 229 -22.48 54.26 55.88
CA TYR A 229 -21.27 54.55 56.66
C TYR A 229 -20.80 53.28 57.36
N VAL A 230 -19.49 53.00 57.26
CA VAL A 230 -18.86 51.86 57.93
C VAL A 230 -17.95 52.36 59.06
N LEU A 231 -17.99 51.67 60.20
CA LEU A 231 -17.12 51.96 61.33
C LEU A 231 -15.74 51.32 61.11
N LYS A 232 -14.69 52.13 61.02
CA LYS A 232 -13.28 51.70 60.95
C LYS A 232 -12.53 52.36 62.11
N GLY A 233 -12.07 51.55 63.07
CA GLY A 233 -11.57 52.07 64.34
C GLY A 233 -12.65 52.88 65.06
N SER A 234 -12.36 54.14 65.39
CA SER A 234 -13.29 55.07 66.04
C SER A 234 -14.10 55.96 65.09
N ARG A 235 -14.02 55.76 63.76
CA ARG A 235 -14.59 56.68 62.76
C ARG A 235 -15.61 56.04 61.84
N TYR A 236 -16.70 56.76 61.58
CA TYR A 236 -17.64 56.45 60.50
C TYR A 236 -17.16 57.07 59.19
N ILE A 237 -16.79 56.20 58.24
CA ILE A 237 -16.27 56.57 56.92
C ILE A 237 -17.32 56.26 55.84
N PRO A 238 -17.46 57.09 54.79
CA PRO A 238 -18.47 56.86 53.75
C PRO A 238 -18.14 55.62 52.93
N ASN A 239 -19.14 54.78 52.71
CA ASN A 239 -19.10 53.65 51.78
C ASN A 239 -19.85 54.05 50.50
N PHE A 240 -19.35 53.64 49.34
CA PHE A 240 -19.96 53.84 48.04
C PHE A 240 -20.03 52.49 47.33
N LYS A 241 -21.08 52.31 46.52
CA LYS A 241 -21.24 51.16 45.63
C LYS A 241 -21.18 51.62 44.18
N ILE A 242 -20.40 50.93 43.36
CA ILE A 242 -20.34 51.18 41.92
C ILE A 242 -21.70 50.77 41.30
N PRO A 243 -22.35 51.62 40.48
CA PRO A 243 -23.59 51.24 39.81
C PRO A 243 -23.37 50.05 38.87
N ALA A 244 -24.28 49.08 38.86
CA ALA A 244 -24.08 47.81 38.15
C ALA A 244 -23.88 47.97 36.62
N GLY A 245 -24.47 48.99 36.01
CA GLY A 245 -24.29 49.29 34.58
C GLY A 245 -22.91 49.86 34.22
N GLU A 246 -22.13 50.32 35.20
CA GLU A 246 -20.76 50.78 34.96
C GLU A 246 -19.76 49.61 34.88
N LEU A 247 -20.14 48.46 35.45
CA LEU A 247 -19.32 47.25 35.54
C LEU A 247 -19.27 46.49 34.21
N PHE A 248 -18.18 45.74 34.05
CA PHE A 248 -17.83 44.97 32.85
C PHE A 248 -17.19 43.66 33.32
N GLY A 249 -17.73 42.50 32.91
CA GLY A 249 -17.40 41.22 33.57
C GLY A 249 -17.69 41.19 35.08
N GLY A 250 -18.55 42.09 35.59
CA GLY A 250 -18.78 42.30 37.02
C GLY A 250 -17.71 43.12 37.74
N GLN A 251 -16.79 43.76 37.01
CA GLN A 251 -15.66 44.52 37.53
C GLN A 251 -15.55 45.94 36.95
N LEU A 252 -14.72 46.79 37.55
CA LEU A 252 -14.34 48.11 37.04
C LEU A 252 -12.84 48.33 37.28
N SER A 253 -12.05 48.44 36.22
CA SER A 253 -10.66 48.88 36.29
C SER A 253 -10.60 50.40 36.43
N ILE A 254 -9.77 50.89 37.34
CA ILE A 254 -9.53 52.32 37.58
C ILE A 254 -8.03 52.59 37.36
N PRO A 255 -7.65 53.45 36.40
CA PRO A 255 -6.25 53.78 36.13
C PRO A 255 -5.52 54.45 37.30
N GLN A 256 -4.21 54.27 37.37
CA GLN A 256 -3.35 55.03 38.30
C GLN A 256 -3.46 56.53 38.02
N GLY A 257 -3.56 57.33 39.07
CA GLY A 257 -3.69 58.78 38.98
C GLY A 257 -5.13 59.27 38.87
N THR A 258 -6.13 58.38 38.78
CA THR A 258 -7.55 58.76 38.75
C THR A 258 -7.91 59.61 39.96
N VAL A 259 -8.49 60.80 39.70
CA VAL A 259 -8.82 61.78 40.72
C VAL A 259 -10.31 61.69 41.08
N VAL A 260 -10.60 61.14 42.26
CA VAL A 260 -11.96 61.17 42.83
C VAL A 260 -12.22 62.52 43.47
N THR A 261 -13.23 63.23 42.99
CA THR A 261 -13.78 64.41 43.66
C THR A 261 -14.83 63.96 44.67
N LEU A 262 -14.50 64.10 45.96
CA LEU A 262 -15.41 63.86 47.09
C LEU A 262 -16.03 65.19 47.53
N LYS A 263 -17.35 65.31 47.45
CA LYS A 263 -18.14 66.46 47.93
C LYS A 263 -19.05 66.06 49.07
N SER A 264 -19.14 66.88 50.11
CA SER A 264 -19.96 66.68 51.31
C SER A 264 -21.10 67.71 51.35
N SER A 265 -22.31 67.31 51.77
CA SER A 265 -23.45 68.21 51.98
C SER A 265 -23.16 69.30 53.02
N VAL A 266 -22.41 68.94 54.06
CA VAL A 266 -22.05 69.77 55.23
C VAL A 266 -20.53 69.93 55.34
N ASN A 267 -20.07 70.80 56.24
CA ASN A 267 -18.63 70.90 56.51
C ASN A 267 -18.12 69.60 57.13
N SER A 268 -17.15 68.98 56.47
CA SER A 268 -16.45 67.78 56.93
C SER A 268 -14.97 68.09 57.19
N TYR A 269 -14.22 67.11 57.71
CA TYR A 269 -12.80 67.27 57.99
C TYR A 269 -12.01 66.13 57.33
N LEU A 270 -10.78 66.46 56.93
CA LEU A 270 -9.79 65.51 56.45
C LEU A 270 -8.88 65.13 57.62
N SER A 271 -8.53 63.85 57.74
CA SER A 271 -7.60 63.36 58.75
C SER A 271 -6.21 64.02 58.63
N THR A 272 -5.63 64.39 59.76
CA THR A 272 -4.23 64.83 59.87
C THR A 272 -3.26 63.68 60.15
N ASN A 273 -3.76 62.50 60.51
CA ASN A 273 -2.96 61.29 60.70
C ASN A 273 -2.71 60.57 59.35
N PRO A 274 -1.45 60.36 58.94
CA PRO A 274 -1.11 59.68 57.68
C PRO A 274 -1.70 58.27 57.53
N ASP A 275 -1.84 57.50 58.62
CA ASP A 275 -2.37 56.12 58.55
C ASP A 275 -3.90 56.06 58.35
N ASP A 276 -4.59 57.20 58.35
CA ASP A 276 -5.98 57.30 57.94
C ASP A 276 -6.15 57.74 56.49
N LEU A 277 -5.06 58.10 55.78
CA LEU A 277 -5.08 58.48 54.37
C LEU A 277 -5.11 57.24 53.46
N THR A 278 -6.11 56.39 53.68
CA THR A 278 -6.31 55.15 52.93
C THR A 278 -7.70 55.05 52.31
N ILE A 279 -7.88 54.06 51.45
CA ILE A 279 -9.18 53.55 51.00
C ILE A 279 -9.30 52.07 51.32
N TYR A 280 -10.53 51.58 51.44
CA TYR A 280 -10.83 50.16 51.30
C TYR A 280 -11.66 49.94 50.03
N TYR A 281 -11.45 48.85 49.31
CA TYR A 281 -12.26 48.49 48.15
C TYR A 281 -12.42 46.98 48.03
N THR A 282 -13.46 46.51 47.33
CA THR A 282 -13.62 45.09 47.00
C THR A 282 -12.93 44.80 45.67
N GLY A 283 -11.95 43.89 45.65
CA GLY A 283 -11.15 43.57 44.47
C GLY A 283 -11.91 42.73 43.43
N ALA A 284 -11.24 42.40 42.32
CA ALA A 284 -11.73 41.54 41.24
C ALA A 284 -12.40 40.22 41.74
N ASN A 285 -11.80 39.58 42.76
CA ASN A 285 -12.27 38.35 43.40
C ASN A 285 -13.32 38.56 44.51
N GLY A 286 -13.76 39.81 44.75
CA GLY A 286 -14.69 40.18 45.82
C GLY A 286 -14.10 40.27 47.24
N GLY A 287 -12.81 39.98 47.45
CA GLY A 287 -12.13 40.21 48.72
C GLY A 287 -11.94 41.71 49.03
N TRP A 288 -11.81 42.08 50.31
CA TRP A 288 -11.53 43.47 50.70
C TRP A 288 -10.03 43.76 50.73
N TYR A 289 -9.63 44.86 50.09
CA TYR A 289 -8.26 45.36 50.00
C TYR A 289 -8.15 46.75 50.64
N GLU A 290 -6.95 47.13 51.09
CA GLU A 290 -6.61 48.49 51.58
C GLU A 290 -5.48 49.08 50.73
N ALA A 291 -5.55 50.38 50.42
CA ALA A 291 -4.49 51.10 49.72
C ALA A 291 -4.26 52.49 50.36
N LYS A 292 -2.99 52.90 50.50
CA LYS A 292 -2.63 54.28 50.86
C LYS A 292 -2.82 55.19 49.65
N VAL A 293 -3.39 56.38 49.85
CA VAL A 293 -3.77 57.31 48.77
C VAL A 293 -3.47 58.77 49.15
N THR A 294 -3.35 59.64 48.15
CA THR A 294 -3.14 61.08 48.40
C THR A 294 -4.49 61.81 48.46
N TYR A 295 -4.87 62.31 49.63
CA TYR A 295 -5.99 63.23 49.80
C TYR A 295 -5.50 64.69 49.71
N LYS A 296 -6.19 65.52 48.93
CA LYS A 296 -5.98 66.96 48.80
C LYS A 296 -7.27 67.70 49.14
N ARG A 297 -7.26 68.51 50.20
CA ARG A 297 -8.42 69.33 50.59
C ARG A 297 -8.57 70.51 49.63
N ILE A 298 -9.76 70.69 49.05
CA ILE A 298 -10.09 71.81 48.16
C ILE A 298 -10.91 72.87 48.92
N SER A 299 -11.84 72.45 49.79
CA SER A 299 -12.62 73.37 50.63
C SER A 299 -12.98 72.73 51.99
N ALA A 300 -13.95 73.29 52.72
CA ALA A 300 -14.55 72.63 53.88
C ALA A 300 -15.58 71.54 53.51
N LYS A 301 -15.94 71.44 52.22
CA LYS A 301 -16.93 70.49 51.69
C LYS A 301 -16.40 69.65 50.52
N GLU A 302 -15.16 69.84 50.08
CA GLU A 302 -14.64 69.25 48.84
C GLU A 302 -13.18 68.81 48.99
N TYR A 303 -12.88 67.62 48.47
CA TYR A 303 -11.58 66.96 48.53
C TYR A 303 -11.33 66.22 47.21
N GLN A 304 -10.08 66.18 46.78
CA GLN A 304 -9.61 65.29 45.71
C GLN A 304 -8.87 64.10 46.34
N VAL A 305 -9.08 62.90 45.82
CA VAL A 305 -8.35 61.68 46.22
C VAL A 305 -7.71 61.10 44.97
N ILE A 306 -6.37 60.99 44.97
CA ILE A 306 -5.62 60.40 43.86
C ILE A 306 -5.49 58.89 44.13
N LEU A 307 -6.08 58.08 43.25
CA LEU A 307 -6.07 56.63 43.37
C LEU A 307 -4.82 56.00 42.71
N PRO A 308 -4.26 54.91 43.27
CA PRO A 308 -3.42 53.99 42.51
C PRO A 308 -4.28 53.19 41.53
N GLN A 309 -3.65 52.43 40.63
CA GLN A 309 -4.36 51.48 39.79
C GLN A 309 -5.03 50.41 40.66
N ILE A 310 -6.35 50.26 40.52
CA ILE A 310 -7.16 49.27 41.26
C ILE A 310 -8.25 48.69 40.37
N THR A 311 -8.58 47.41 40.56
CA THR A 311 -9.74 46.77 39.92
C THR A 311 -10.77 46.43 40.99
N ILE A 312 -11.95 47.05 40.88
CA ILE A 312 -13.06 46.85 41.81
C ILE A 312 -13.97 45.73 41.28
N GLY A 313 -14.39 44.80 42.12
CA GLY A 313 -15.26 43.67 41.75
C GLY A 313 -16.09 43.12 42.92
N GLY A 314 -16.73 41.96 42.73
CA GLY A 314 -17.58 41.31 43.73
C GLY A 314 -18.83 42.13 44.08
N THR A 315 -18.95 42.60 45.33
CA THR A 315 -20.06 43.53 45.71
C THR A 315 -19.87 44.94 45.16
N ALA A 316 -18.70 45.22 44.54
CA ALA A 316 -18.29 46.46 43.91
C ALA A 316 -18.45 47.70 44.80
N GLN A 317 -17.65 47.78 45.87
CA GLN A 317 -17.70 48.86 46.85
C GLN A 317 -16.33 49.51 47.10
N ILE A 318 -16.34 50.79 47.47
CA ILE A 318 -15.17 51.58 47.86
C ILE A 318 -15.49 52.50 49.06
N GLN A 319 -14.53 52.64 49.98
CA GLN A 319 -14.63 53.39 51.23
C GLN A 319 -13.46 54.36 51.36
N PHE A 320 -13.73 55.61 51.76
CA PHE A 320 -12.70 56.65 51.85
C PHE A 320 -12.42 57.02 53.31
N LYS A 321 -11.35 56.44 53.89
CA LYS A 321 -11.01 56.57 55.32
C LYS A 321 -10.52 57.97 55.74
N GLY A 322 -9.92 58.71 54.80
CA GLY A 322 -9.30 60.00 55.06
C GLY A 322 -10.30 61.10 55.39
N VAL A 323 -11.53 61.01 54.89
CA VAL A 323 -12.64 61.90 55.24
C VAL A 323 -13.58 61.21 56.22
N HIS A 324 -14.10 61.95 57.20
CA HIS A 324 -15.05 61.40 58.16
C HIS A 324 -16.39 62.14 58.17
N ARG A 325 -17.44 61.43 58.59
CA ARG A 325 -18.79 61.97 58.80
C ARG A 325 -18.75 63.20 59.73
N GLY A 326 -19.63 64.17 59.44
CA GLY A 326 -19.99 65.25 60.36
C GLY A 326 -21.25 64.86 61.15
N PRO A 327 -22.28 65.71 61.20
CA PRO A 327 -23.64 65.35 61.64
C PRO A 327 -24.23 64.10 60.96
N ALA A 328 -25.29 63.54 61.54
CA ALA A 328 -25.86 62.26 61.10
C ALA A 328 -26.40 62.29 59.65
N ASP A 329 -26.85 63.44 59.19
CA ASP A 329 -27.36 63.78 57.86
C ASP A 329 -26.27 64.21 56.85
N THR A 330 -24.98 64.03 57.20
CA THR A 330 -23.90 64.14 56.20
C THR A 330 -24.17 63.18 55.04
N VAL A 331 -24.07 63.68 53.82
CA VAL A 331 -24.08 62.92 52.57
C VAL A 331 -22.82 63.26 51.81
N PHE A 332 -22.10 62.26 51.34
CA PHE A 332 -21.00 62.43 50.39
C PHE A 332 -21.42 61.97 48.99
N THR A 333 -20.97 62.71 47.97
CA THR A 333 -20.92 62.25 46.59
C THR A 333 -19.46 62.05 46.18
N ALA A 334 -19.16 60.93 45.53
CA ALA A 334 -17.91 60.68 44.84
C ALA A 334 -18.14 60.79 43.33
N SER A 335 -17.24 61.46 42.62
CA SER A 335 -17.28 61.58 41.17
C SER A 335 -15.88 61.43 40.59
N PHE A 336 -15.72 60.54 39.61
CA PHE A 336 -14.45 60.30 38.93
C PHE A 336 -14.67 59.87 37.48
N THR A 337 -13.71 60.20 36.62
CA THR A 337 -13.72 59.82 35.20
C THR A 337 -12.95 58.51 35.03
N VAL A 338 -13.48 57.63 34.19
CA VAL A 338 -12.84 56.39 33.72
C VAL A 338 -12.96 56.31 32.20
N PRO A 339 -12.14 55.47 31.54
CA PRO A 339 -12.28 55.20 30.11
C PRO A 339 -13.70 54.81 29.68
N ALA A 340 -13.97 55.01 28.39
CA ALA A 340 -15.15 54.48 27.71
C ALA A 340 -15.38 52.99 28.06
N LYS A 341 -16.63 52.53 27.99
CA LYS A 341 -16.90 51.09 28.09
C LYS A 341 -16.45 50.45 26.78
N GLU A 342 -15.59 49.45 26.90
CA GLU A 342 -15.12 48.65 25.77
C GLU A 342 -16.30 47.85 25.19
N GLU A 343 -16.57 48.00 23.89
CA GLU A 343 -17.67 47.30 23.22
C GLU A 343 -17.18 45.98 22.65
N CYS A 344 -17.50 44.88 23.35
CA CYS A 344 -17.24 43.53 22.86
C CYS A 344 -18.01 43.28 21.56
N GLN A 345 -17.31 42.84 20.52
CA GLN A 345 -17.92 42.57 19.21
C GLN A 345 -18.55 41.17 19.11
N ASP A 346 -18.43 40.34 20.16
CA ASP A 346 -18.99 39.01 20.27
C ASP A 346 -20.17 38.98 21.29
N PRO A 347 -21.42 39.08 20.81
CA PRO A 347 -22.62 38.96 21.65
C PRO A 347 -23.00 37.49 21.87
N VAL A 348 -23.72 37.21 22.97
CA VAL A 348 -24.32 35.89 23.19
C VAL A 348 -25.36 35.58 22.09
N THR A 349 -25.19 34.43 21.44
CA THR A 349 -26.00 33.92 20.33
C THR A 349 -26.90 32.77 20.77
N SER A 350 -27.89 32.42 19.93
CA SER A 350 -28.69 31.19 20.07
C SER A 350 -27.95 29.99 19.48
N ARG A 351 -28.09 28.80 20.09
CA ARG A 351 -27.59 27.52 19.55
C ARG A 351 -28.00 27.37 18.08
N GLN A 352 -27.03 27.13 17.21
CA GLN A 352 -27.26 26.87 15.79
C GLN A 352 -27.95 25.51 15.61
N PRO A 353 -28.83 25.36 14.59
CA PRO A 353 -29.51 24.09 14.32
C PRO A 353 -28.53 22.99 13.92
N LYS A 354 -28.97 21.73 13.98
CA LYS A 354 -28.26 20.61 13.36
C LYS A 354 -27.86 20.96 11.92
N ARG A 355 -26.61 20.69 11.56
CA ARG A 355 -26.09 20.77 10.20
C ARG A 355 -25.88 19.37 9.62
N ASP A 356 -25.75 19.29 8.31
CA ASP A 356 -25.22 18.10 7.65
C ASP A 356 -23.69 18.21 7.49
N LEU A 357 -23.02 17.05 7.41
CA LEU A 357 -21.58 16.95 7.18
C LEU A 357 -21.28 17.13 5.68
N THR A 358 -20.23 17.87 5.36
CA THR A 358 -19.86 18.20 3.98
C THR A 358 -18.88 17.19 3.38
N PRO A 359 -18.84 17.02 2.04
CA PRO A 359 -17.82 16.19 1.39
C PRO A 359 -16.39 16.62 1.71
N ALA A 360 -16.17 17.93 1.93
CA ALA A 360 -14.89 18.50 2.29
C ALA A 360 -14.43 18.14 3.73
N GLU A 361 -15.30 17.58 4.57
CA GLU A 361 -14.94 17.04 5.89
C GLU A 361 -14.47 15.60 5.84
N PHE A 362 -15.02 14.78 4.91
CA PHE A 362 -14.64 13.38 4.70
C PHE A 362 -13.50 13.17 3.68
N ALA A 363 -13.12 14.18 2.91
CA ALA A 363 -12.09 14.07 1.85
C ALA A 363 -10.73 13.51 2.35
N ASP A 364 -10.37 13.76 3.61
CA ASP A 364 -9.15 13.28 4.26
C ASP A 364 -9.34 11.95 5.03
N GLY A 365 -10.51 11.32 4.93
CA GLY A 365 -10.98 10.25 5.82
C GLY A 365 -11.75 10.81 7.01
N SER A 366 -11.94 9.99 8.06
CA SER A 366 -12.62 10.43 9.29
C SER A 366 -11.88 11.60 9.97
N PRO A 367 -12.52 12.77 10.19
CA PRO A 367 -11.81 13.96 10.60
C PRO A 367 -11.48 13.97 12.10
N VAL A 368 -10.18 14.07 12.39
CA VAL A 368 -9.65 14.39 13.73
C VAL A 368 -9.42 15.90 13.82
N TYR A 369 -9.96 16.53 14.85
CA TYR A 369 -9.81 17.94 15.17
C TYR A 369 -8.86 18.11 16.34
N VAL A 370 -8.00 19.11 16.28
CA VAL A 370 -7.09 19.53 17.35
C VAL A 370 -7.19 21.04 17.49
N VAL A 371 -7.45 21.52 18.71
CA VAL A 371 -7.24 22.94 19.05
C VAL A 371 -5.86 23.12 19.66
N THR A 372 -5.23 24.25 19.34
CA THR A 372 -4.05 24.78 20.03
C THR A 372 -4.25 26.26 20.29
N SER A 373 -3.78 26.76 21.44
CA SER A 373 -3.83 28.20 21.74
C SER A 373 -2.47 28.87 21.61
N GLU A 374 -2.45 30.17 21.32
CA GLU A 374 -1.23 30.98 21.21
C GLU A 374 -1.33 32.29 22.03
N PRO A 375 -0.20 32.88 22.48
CA PRO A 375 1.13 32.26 22.58
C PRO A 375 1.13 31.02 23.48
N LYS A 376 2.12 30.13 23.34
CA LYS A 376 2.13 28.77 23.90
C LYS A 376 2.49 28.70 25.39
N ASP A 377 1.93 29.61 26.19
CA ASP A 377 2.07 29.69 27.65
C ASP A 377 0.80 30.30 28.30
N LEU A 378 0.82 30.60 29.61
CA LEU A 378 -0.32 31.16 30.33
C LEU A 378 -0.85 32.50 29.76
N ARG A 379 -0.03 33.24 29.01
CA ARG A 379 -0.45 34.45 28.27
C ARG A 379 -1.39 34.17 27.10
N ARG A 380 -1.65 32.90 26.72
CA ARG A 380 -2.50 32.55 25.58
C ARG A 380 -3.78 33.38 25.53
N ASP A 381 -4.07 33.95 24.38
CA ASP A 381 -5.18 34.87 24.16
C ASP A 381 -5.96 34.57 22.87
N THR A 382 -5.56 33.53 22.14
CA THR A 382 -6.10 33.13 20.85
C THR A 382 -6.14 31.61 20.78
N SER A 383 -7.21 31.00 20.23
CA SER A 383 -7.25 29.57 19.87
C SER A 383 -7.32 29.38 18.35
N ILE A 384 -6.71 28.29 17.88
CA ILE A 384 -6.64 27.88 16.48
C ILE A 384 -7.19 26.46 16.39
N LEU A 385 -8.31 26.28 15.67
CA LEU A 385 -8.81 24.96 15.31
C LEU A 385 -8.00 24.43 14.11
N SER A 386 -7.58 23.17 14.17
CA SER A 386 -6.96 22.46 13.04
C SER A 386 -7.61 21.12 12.84
N ARG A 387 -7.70 20.67 11.59
CA ARG A 387 -8.15 19.33 11.22
C ARG A 387 -6.97 18.53 10.67
N GLN A 388 -6.94 17.25 10.99
CA GLN A 388 -6.04 16.29 10.36
C GLN A 388 -6.32 16.23 8.85
N VAL A 389 -5.25 16.23 8.06
CA VAL A 389 -5.30 16.14 6.58
C VAL A 389 -4.21 15.20 6.08
N ASN A 390 -4.17 14.95 4.77
CA ASN A 390 -3.10 14.18 4.11
C ASN A 390 -2.94 12.79 4.75
N GLN A 391 -4.06 12.10 4.98
CA GLN A 391 -4.15 10.76 5.59
C GLN A 391 -3.36 10.63 6.90
N GLY A 392 -3.46 11.63 7.77
CA GLY A 392 -2.77 11.64 9.06
C GLY A 392 -1.31 12.08 9.00
N ARG A 393 -0.83 12.62 7.87
CA ARG A 393 0.51 13.24 7.79
C ARG A 393 0.56 14.58 8.49
N ASP A 394 -0.44 15.45 8.27
CA ASP A 394 -0.39 16.86 8.69
C ASP A 394 -1.68 17.29 9.39
N PHE A 395 -1.66 18.51 9.93
CA PHE A 395 -2.84 19.21 10.42
C PHE A 395 -2.93 20.58 9.73
N ARG A 396 -4.09 20.88 9.14
CA ARG A 396 -4.38 22.16 8.49
C ARG A 396 -5.35 22.97 9.36
N GLN A 397 -5.06 24.25 9.55
CA GLN A 397 -5.97 25.17 10.24
C GLN A 397 -7.35 25.20 9.57
N VAL A 398 -8.41 25.27 10.37
CA VAL A 398 -9.81 25.42 9.94
C VAL A 398 -10.27 26.81 10.33
N GLY A 399 -10.62 27.64 9.35
CA GLY A 399 -11.05 29.02 9.58
C GLY A 399 -9.93 29.98 9.98
N GLU A 400 -10.33 31.19 10.40
CA GLU A 400 -9.43 32.13 11.06
C GLU A 400 -9.17 31.72 12.52
N SER A 401 -8.13 32.30 13.13
CA SER A 401 -7.90 32.13 14.57
C SER A 401 -8.91 32.98 15.37
N THR A 402 -9.35 32.47 16.52
CA THR A 402 -10.39 33.13 17.33
C THR A 402 -9.81 33.72 18.62
N PRO A 403 -10.26 34.91 19.08
CA PRO A 403 -9.89 35.45 20.39
C PRO A 403 -10.43 34.65 21.57
N TRP A 404 -11.38 33.72 21.37
CA TRP A 404 -11.75 32.76 22.39
C TRP A 404 -10.60 31.80 22.67
N VAL A 405 -10.07 31.79 23.89
CA VAL A 405 -9.27 30.67 24.39
C VAL A 405 -10.23 29.59 24.90
N TYR A 406 -10.20 28.39 24.32
CA TYR A 406 -11.12 27.30 24.71
C TYR A 406 -10.43 25.95 24.88
N ASN A 407 -11.19 25.02 25.47
CA ASN A 407 -10.80 23.64 25.75
C ASN A 407 -12.07 22.83 26.12
N ALA A 408 -11.92 21.61 26.63
CA ALA A 408 -13.00 20.63 26.74
C ALA A 408 -13.74 20.40 25.41
N LEU A 409 -12.98 20.21 24.33
CA LEU A 409 -13.45 20.10 22.94
C LEU A 409 -14.08 18.72 22.68
N ALA A 410 -15.32 18.68 22.22
CA ALA A 410 -16.01 17.42 21.92
C ALA A 410 -16.95 17.55 20.73
N PHE A 411 -17.11 16.48 19.95
CA PHE A 411 -18.00 16.42 18.79
C PHE A 411 -19.34 15.74 19.14
N ASP A 412 -20.47 16.38 18.82
CA ASP A 412 -21.81 15.83 18.99
C ASP A 412 -22.33 15.24 17.67
N SER A 413 -22.26 13.91 17.52
CA SER A 413 -22.78 13.22 16.33
C SER A 413 -24.31 13.27 16.19
N SER A 414 -25.04 13.78 17.20
CA SER A 414 -26.48 14.01 17.10
C SER A 414 -26.82 15.26 16.28
N ASP A 415 -25.96 16.29 16.25
CA ASP A 415 -26.18 17.55 15.52
C ASP A 415 -25.03 17.99 14.58
N ASN A 416 -23.92 17.23 14.60
CA ASN A 416 -22.68 17.40 13.85
C ASN A 416 -21.82 18.62 14.23
N TRP A 417 -22.00 19.22 15.40
CA TRP A 417 -21.21 20.38 15.87
C TRP A 417 -20.07 19.98 16.81
N LEU A 418 -19.00 20.79 16.81
CA LEU A 418 -18.04 20.80 17.92
C LEU A 418 -18.59 21.69 19.05
N TYR A 419 -18.37 21.25 20.28
CA TYR A 419 -18.64 22.01 21.50
C TYR A 419 -17.36 22.16 22.31
N ALA A 420 -17.19 23.31 22.95
CA ALA A 420 -16.07 23.59 23.84
C ALA A 420 -16.50 24.53 24.97
N VAL A 421 -15.66 24.71 25.97
CA VAL A 421 -15.84 25.69 27.04
C VAL A 421 -14.68 26.69 27.07
N SER A 422 -14.99 27.97 27.19
CA SER A 422 -13.96 29.02 27.26
C SER A 422 -13.13 28.95 28.54
N GLN A 423 -11.82 29.15 28.41
CA GLN A 423 -10.89 29.37 29.52
C GLN A 423 -10.61 30.86 29.74
N ILE A 424 -9.88 31.19 30.81
CA ILE A 424 -9.37 32.53 31.06
C ILE A 424 -8.42 32.99 29.93
N ARG A 425 -8.83 33.99 29.15
CA ARG A 425 -8.00 34.65 28.13
C ARG A 425 -6.92 35.52 28.77
N GLY A 426 -5.65 35.34 28.37
CA GLY A 426 -4.50 36.02 28.95
C GLY A 426 -4.25 35.68 30.43
N GLN A 427 -3.33 36.43 31.07
CA GLN A 427 -2.99 36.22 32.50
C GLN A 427 -3.99 36.86 33.49
N ASN A 428 -4.71 37.91 33.08
CA ASN A 428 -5.61 38.68 33.95
C ASN A 428 -7.10 38.37 33.73
N GLY A 429 -7.42 37.60 32.68
CA GLY A 429 -8.77 37.48 32.15
C GLY A 429 -9.15 38.63 31.22
N ASP A 430 -10.04 38.33 30.28
CA ASP A 430 -10.64 39.28 29.34
C ASP A 430 -12.15 39.32 29.58
N PRO A 431 -12.77 40.48 29.87
CA PRO A 431 -14.21 40.56 30.11
C PRO A 431 -15.08 40.37 28.86
N CYS A 432 -14.51 40.50 27.64
CA CYS A 432 -15.21 40.20 26.38
C CYS A 432 -15.17 38.72 26.02
N TYR A 433 -14.12 38.01 26.45
CA TYR A 433 -13.95 36.57 26.26
C TYR A 433 -13.90 35.85 27.62
N PRO A 434 -14.97 35.91 28.43
CA PRO A 434 -14.99 35.39 29.79
C PRO A 434 -14.96 33.86 29.83
N ALA A 435 -14.30 33.31 30.84
CA ALA A 435 -14.20 31.88 31.04
C ALA A 435 -15.50 31.24 31.57
N GLY A 436 -15.75 29.98 31.17
CA GLY A 436 -16.95 29.23 31.53
C GLY A 436 -18.16 29.48 30.63
N ASN A 437 -17.98 30.05 29.44
CA ASN A 437 -19.01 30.11 28.40
C ASN A 437 -19.00 28.83 27.57
N LEU A 438 -20.19 28.34 27.19
CA LEU A 438 -20.33 27.28 26.19
C LEU A 438 -20.13 27.89 24.80
N LEU A 439 -19.27 27.25 24.01
CA LEU A 439 -19.02 27.60 22.62
C LEU A 439 -19.51 26.46 21.73
N GLN A 440 -20.21 26.79 20.65
CA GLN A 440 -20.55 25.88 19.56
C GLN A 440 -19.72 26.29 18.35
N ILE A 441 -18.95 25.36 17.78
CA ILE A 441 -17.88 25.66 16.82
C ILE A 441 -18.17 24.89 15.53
N ASN A 442 -18.12 25.58 14.39
CA ASN A 442 -18.30 24.96 13.08
C ASN A 442 -17.01 24.22 12.67
N PRO A 443 -17.00 22.88 12.62
CA PRO A 443 -15.80 22.11 12.27
C PRO A 443 -15.40 22.22 10.78
N ALA A 444 -16.25 22.79 9.91
CA ALA A 444 -15.94 23.04 8.51
C ALA A 444 -15.33 24.44 8.28
N THR A 445 -15.74 25.46 9.07
CA THR A 445 -15.34 26.87 8.86
C THR A 445 -14.54 27.49 10.01
N GLY A 446 -14.41 26.82 11.15
CA GLY A 446 -13.74 27.34 12.35
C GLY A 446 -14.54 28.39 13.14
N GLU A 447 -15.69 28.82 12.60
CA GLU A 447 -16.56 29.86 13.16
C GLU A 447 -17.10 29.47 14.55
N VAL A 448 -17.02 30.41 15.50
CA VAL A 448 -17.35 30.18 16.92
C VAL A 448 -18.60 30.96 17.31
N TYR A 449 -19.61 30.24 17.79
CA TYR A 449 -20.83 30.79 18.35
C TYR A 449 -20.79 30.73 19.88
N ASN A 450 -20.66 31.90 20.49
CA ASN A 450 -20.76 32.10 21.93
C ASN A 450 -22.21 31.88 22.40
N LEU A 451 -22.49 30.76 23.07
CA LEU A 451 -23.81 30.45 23.62
C LEU A 451 -24.02 31.04 25.03
N GLY A 452 -23.01 31.73 25.57
CA GLY A 452 -23.06 32.39 26.87
C GLY A 452 -22.59 31.53 28.05
N PRO A 453 -22.61 32.09 29.27
CA PRO A 453 -22.06 31.47 30.47
C PRO A 453 -22.84 30.21 30.87
N ILE A 454 -22.13 29.11 31.16
CA ILE A 454 -22.74 27.88 31.65
C ILE A 454 -23.24 28.09 33.08
N LEU A 455 -24.56 27.99 33.26
CA LEU A 455 -25.22 28.24 34.54
C LEU A 455 -25.52 26.94 35.31
N LYS A 456 -25.76 27.07 36.62
CA LYS A 456 -26.38 26.01 37.42
C LYS A 456 -27.87 25.94 37.11
N ALA A 457 -28.38 24.76 36.77
CA ALA A 457 -29.79 24.55 36.43
C ALA A 457 -30.74 25.18 37.47
N GLY A 458 -31.66 26.04 36.99
CA GLY A 458 -32.61 26.79 37.82
C GLY A 458 -32.01 27.97 38.61
N SER A 459 -30.81 28.45 38.27
CA SER A 459 -30.10 29.51 38.97
C SER A 459 -29.28 30.39 38.02
N THR A 460 -28.93 31.60 38.45
CA THR A 460 -27.98 32.49 37.74
C THR A 460 -26.55 32.38 38.27
N GLY A 461 -26.26 31.36 39.09
CA GLY A 461 -24.92 31.10 39.64
C GLY A 461 -24.13 30.06 38.83
N THR A 462 -22.82 30.04 39.03
CA THR A 462 -21.93 29.01 38.46
C THR A 462 -22.33 27.59 38.91
N PRO A 463 -22.25 26.58 38.03
CA PRO A 463 -22.37 25.16 38.39
C PRO A 463 -21.06 24.60 38.98
N PHE A 464 -19.93 25.22 38.63
CA PHE A 464 -18.57 24.82 39.00
C PHE A 464 -18.26 25.14 40.46
N GLU A 465 -17.63 24.20 41.18
CA GLU A 465 -17.33 24.29 42.62
C GLU A 465 -16.23 25.31 42.95
N THR A 466 -15.31 25.56 42.02
CA THR A 466 -14.17 26.47 42.19
C THR A 466 -14.05 27.41 41.00
N SER A 467 -13.26 28.49 41.14
CA SER A 467 -12.90 29.33 39.99
C SER A 467 -12.02 28.55 39.00
N GLY A 468 -11.10 27.68 39.46
CA GLY A 468 -10.32 26.81 38.58
C GLY A 468 -11.19 25.91 37.70
N ASP A 469 -12.26 25.33 38.27
CA ASP A 469 -13.24 24.50 37.55
C ASP A 469 -14.04 25.26 36.49
N ARG A 470 -14.03 26.60 36.49
CA ARG A 470 -14.62 27.45 35.46
C ARG A 470 -13.56 27.99 34.49
N ASP A 471 -12.44 28.43 35.05
CA ASP A 471 -11.43 29.24 34.36
C ASP A 471 -10.44 28.41 33.53
N LEU A 472 -10.30 27.13 33.87
CA LEU A 472 -9.26 26.22 33.35
C LEU A 472 -9.79 24.78 33.14
N LEU A 473 -11.06 24.62 32.73
CA LEU A 473 -11.57 23.33 32.21
C LEU A 473 -10.62 22.80 31.13
N ASN A 474 -10.21 21.54 31.23
CA ASN A 474 -9.09 21.01 30.44
C ASN A 474 -9.35 19.63 29.80
N ALA A 475 -10.55 19.08 29.98
CA ALA A 475 -10.94 17.76 29.50
C ALA A 475 -12.43 17.78 29.16
N GLY A 476 -12.81 17.23 28.01
CA GLY A 476 -14.21 17.24 27.55
C GLY A 476 -14.49 16.12 26.55
N VAL A 477 -15.63 15.44 26.69
CA VAL A 477 -15.99 14.36 25.76
C VAL A 477 -17.50 14.17 25.67
N TYR A 478 -17.98 13.90 24.46
CA TYR A 478 -19.36 13.47 24.20
C TYR A 478 -19.44 11.95 24.31
N THR A 479 -20.44 11.47 25.04
CA THR A 479 -20.68 10.05 25.33
C THR A 479 -22.10 9.69 24.91
N SER A 480 -22.47 8.40 24.93
CA SER A 480 -23.87 7.97 24.80
C SER A 480 -24.78 8.52 25.91
N GLU A 481 -24.21 8.99 27.02
CA GLU A 481 -24.90 9.67 28.09
C GLU A 481 -24.98 11.20 27.88
N GLY A 482 -24.23 11.79 26.96
CA GLY A 482 -24.14 13.23 26.69
C GLY A 482 -22.75 13.84 26.94
N PHE A 483 -22.67 15.18 27.00
CA PHE A 483 -21.42 15.93 27.16
C PHE A 483 -20.93 15.97 28.61
N PHE A 484 -19.71 15.48 28.86
CA PHE A 484 -19.00 15.59 30.13
C PHE A 484 -17.80 16.53 29.99
N VAL A 485 -17.57 17.37 30.99
CA VAL A 485 -16.42 18.29 31.09
C VAL A 485 -15.82 18.27 32.49
N GLY A 486 -14.54 18.62 32.62
CA GLY A 486 -13.88 18.78 33.91
C GLY A 486 -12.59 19.60 33.87
N ASN A 487 -12.21 20.14 35.02
CA ASN A 487 -10.82 20.55 35.27
C ASN A 487 -10.17 19.43 36.08
N THR A 488 -9.53 18.53 35.34
CA THR A 488 -8.83 17.33 35.83
C THR A 488 -7.35 17.61 36.11
N SER A 489 -6.84 18.80 35.76
CA SER A 489 -5.48 19.23 36.07
C SER A 489 -5.26 19.45 37.58
N THR A 490 -4.07 19.91 37.97
CA THR A 490 -3.78 20.37 39.35
C THR A 490 -4.44 21.70 39.71
N SER A 491 -5.04 22.42 38.76
CA SER A 491 -5.74 23.69 39.03
C SER A 491 -7.21 23.54 39.41
N GLY A 492 -7.80 22.36 39.20
CA GLY A 492 -9.22 22.07 39.44
C GLY A 492 -9.50 21.13 40.61
N SER A 493 -10.79 20.89 40.82
CA SER A 493 -11.34 19.95 41.80
C SER A 493 -11.22 18.49 41.35
N ARG A 494 -10.98 18.23 40.06
CA ARG A 494 -11.00 16.91 39.40
C ARG A 494 -12.38 16.23 39.32
N HIS A 495 -13.45 16.92 39.71
CA HIS A 495 -14.82 16.40 39.60
C HIS A 495 -15.41 16.58 38.19
N PHE A 496 -16.43 15.79 37.90
CA PHE A 496 -17.11 15.74 36.61
C PHE A 496 -18.34 16.63 36.58
N TYR A 497 -18.55 17.33 35.47
CA TYR A 497 -19.74 18.12 35.19
C TYR A 497 -20.39 17.63 33.89
N LYS A 498 -21.71 17.40 33.91
CA LYS A 498 -22.49 17.05 32.72
C LYS A 498 -23.19 18.30 32.21
N VAL A 499 -22.99 18.63 30.93
CA VAL A 499 -23.51 19.85 30.29
C VAL A 499 -24.81 19.54 29.55
N ASP A 500 -25.78 20.43 29.69
CA ASP A 500 -27.06 20.47 28.98
C ASP A 500 -26.98 21.63 27.99
N VAL A 501 -26.56 21.33 26.75
CA VAL A 501 -26.23 22.34 25.73
C VAL A 501 -27.44 23.15 25.26
N ASP A 502 -28.66 22.58 25.31
CA ASP A 502 -29.91 23.28 24.99
C ASP A 502 -30.28 24.35 26.02
N LYS A 503 -29.90 24.16 27.29
CA LYS A 503 -30.20 25.10 28.39
C LYS A 503 -29.02 25.98 28.75
N VAL A 504 -27.83 25.71 28.18
CA VAL A 504 -26.55 26.30 28.57
C VAL A 504 -26.33 26.18 30.10
N THR A 505 -26.56 24.97 30.62
CA THR A 505 -26.41 24.67 32.05
C THR A 505 -25.53 23.44 32.27
N ALA A 506 -24.95 23.32 33.47
CA ALA A 506 -24.28 22.09 33.88
C ALA A 506 -24.67 21.65 35.29
N GLN A 507 -24.47 20.36 35.56
CA GLN A 507 -24.65 19.75 36.86
C GLN A 507 -23.43 18.88 37.22
N ARG A 508 -23.03 18.92 38.49
CA ARG A 508 -21.94 18.10 39.03
C ARG A 508 -22.41 16.65 39.18
N VAL A 509 -21.67 15.70 38.60
CA VAL A 509 -22.06 14.28 38.48
C VAL A 509 -21.00 13.34 39.09
N LEU A 510 -21.24 12.01 39.00
CA LEU A 510 -20.35 10.92 39.43
C LEU A 510 -19.87 11.00 40.91
N GLY A 511 -20.67 11.58 41.80
CA GLY A 511 -20.45 11.51 43.25
C GLY A 511 -19.14 12.17 43.69
N SER A 512 -18.34 11.48 44.51
CA SER A 512 -17.04 11.97 44.99
C SER A 512 -15.85 11.56 44.10
N GLN A 513 -16.11 10.98 42.93
CA GLN A 513 -15.09 10.43 42.04
C GLN A 513 -14.28 11.54 41.35
N LYS A 514 -13.01 11.26 41.07
CA LYS A 514 -12.06 12.22 40.50
C LYS A 514 -11.27 11.59 39.36
N SER A 515 -11.32 12.21 38.20
CA SER A 515 -10.42 11.89 37.09
C SER A 515 -9.02 12.44 37.37
N TYR A 516 -8.01 11.68 36.97
CA TYR A 516 -6.65 12.19 36.89
C TYR A 516 -6.13 12.29 35.45
N SER A 517 -6.91 11.83 34.47
CA SER A 517 -6.63 12.04 33.05
C SER A 517 -6.69 13.51 32.65
N GLU A 518 -5.66 14.02 31.97
CA GLU A 518 -5.66 15.40 31.47
C GLU A 518 -6.66 15.61 30.34
N ASP A 519 -7.16 14.55 29.68
CA ASP A 519 -8.24 14.58 28.69
C ASP A 519 -8.89 13.17 28.50
N TRP A 520 -10.00 13.06 27.76
CA TRP A 520 -10.78 11.81 27.57
C TRP A 520 -11.27 11.55 26.14
N ALA A 521 -11.23 10.28 25.70
CA ALA A 521 -11.88 9.80 24.47
C ALA A 521 -12.85 8.63 24.75
N VAL A 522 -13.69 8.27 23.76
CA VAL A 522 -14.74 7.23 23.88
C VAL A 522 -14.64 6.20 22.76
N LEU A 523 -14.76 4.92 23.08
CA LEU A 523 -14.76 3.87 22.05
C LEU A 523 -16.13 3.78 21.36
N PRO A 524 -16.24 3.74 20.02
CA PRO A 524 -17.54 3.75 19.33
C PRO A 524 -18.42 2.55 19.71
N GLN A 525 -17.80 1.39 19.95
CA GLN A 525 -18.43 0.16 20.41
C GLN A 525 -18.80 0.15 21.90
N ALA A 526 -18.35 1.12 22.70
CA ALA A 526 -18.49 1.13 24.16
C ALA A 526 -18.57 2.55 24.76
N GLN A 527 -19.40 3.42 24.17
CA GLN A 527 -19.48 4.87 24.45
C GLN A 527 -19.82 5.27 25.90
N LYS A 528 -20.25 4.34 26.75
CA LYS A 528 -20.41 4.56 28.20
C LYS A 528 -19.07 4.68 28.95
N TYR A 529 -17.95 4.33 28.33
CA TYR A 529 -16.61 4.43 28.92
C TYR A 529 -15.83 5.61 28.35
N MET A 530 -15.50 6.56 29.23
CA MET A 530 -14.49 7.59 28.98
C MET A 530 -13.11 7.01 29.33
N TRP A 531 -12.12 7.24 28.47
CA TRP A 531 -10.76 6.72 28.60
C TRP A 531 -9.73 7.84 28.49
N GLY A 532 -8.74 7.87 29.38
CA GLY A 532 -7.68 8.88 29.34
C GLY A 532 -6.43 8.45 30.11
N PHE A 533 -5.35 9.23 30.04
CA PHE A 533 -4.09 8.92 30.73
C PHE A 533 -3.82 9.84 31.91
N GLN A 534 -3.68 9.26 33.10
CA GLN A 534 -3.46 10.01 34.34
C GLN A 534 -2.19 10.84 34.29
N SER A 535 -2.29 12.08 34.77
CA SER A 535 -1.20 13.03 34.71
C SER A 535 -0.10 12.76 35.74
N LYS A 536 1.08 13.35 35.51
CA LYS A 536 2.27 13.23 36.37
C LYS A 536 2.00 13.49 37.86
N ALA A 537 0.97 14.28 38.18
CA ALA A 537 0.55 14.53 39.56
C ALA A 537 0.05 13.28 40.33
N GLN A 538 -0.32 12.21 39.61
CA GLN A 538 -0.84 10.96 40.16
C GLN A 538 -0.07 9.73 39.66
N ALA A 539 0.27 9.71 38.37
CA ALA A 539 1.06 8.63 37.76
C ALA A 539 2.56 8.69 38.10
N GLY A 540 3.08 9.88 38.46
CA GLY A 540 4.51 10.10 38.60
C GLY A 540 5.22 9.93 37.24
N ASP A 541 6.23 9.08 37.19
CA ASP A 541 6.97 8.77 35.94
C ASP A 541 6.36 7.63 35.11
N LYS A 542 5.12 7.23 35.44
CA LYS A 542 4.40 6.12 34.78
C LYS A 542 3.42 6.60 33.71
N LEU A 543 3.05 5.68 32.81
CA LEU A 543 1.93 5.82 31.89
C LEU A 543 0.74 5.02 32.44
N ILE A 544 -0.17 5.67 33.16
CA ILE A 544 -1.36 5.02 33.75
C ILE A 544 -2.60 5.36 32.93
N LEU A 545 -3.21 4.36 32.29
CA LEU A 545 -4.51 4.50 31.64
C LEU A 545 -5.62 4.48 32.71
N GLU A 546 -6.67 5.24 32.49
CA GLU A 546 -7.87 5.38 33.32
C GLU A 546 -9.12 5.10 32.47
N ARG A 547 -10.06 4.31 32.99
CA ARG A 547 -11.42 4.09 32.45
C ARG A 547 -12.42 4.58 33.48
N ILE A 548 -13.35 5.44 33.07
CA ILE A 548 -14.46 5.92 33.89
C ILE A 548 -15.78 5.40 33.30
N ASP A 549 -16.56 4.68 34.09
CA ASP A 549 -17.94 4.31 33.76
C ASP A 549 -18.85 5.54 33.94
N THR A 550 -19.50 6.00 32.87
CA THR A 550 -20.38 7.19 32.90
C THR A 550 -21.71 6.96 33.62
N GLN A 551 -22.09 5.71 33.86
CA GLN A 551 -23.37 5.33 34.48
C GLN A 551 -23.19 5.04 35.98
N THR A 552 -22.13 4.35 36.39
CA THR A 552 -21.85 4.08 37.82
C THR A 552 -20.90 5.09 38.47
N GLY A 553 -20.02 5.72 37.68
CA GLY A 553 -18.89 6.51 38.17
C GLY A 553 -17.69 5.66 38.61
N ASP A 554 -17.67 4.34 38.35
CA ASP A 554 -16.53 3.50 38.70
C ASP A 554 -15.30 3.85 37.86
N ILE A 555 -14.19 4.15 38.52
CA ILE A 555 -12.90 4.43 37.90
C ILE A 555 -11.97 3.23 38.08
N ARG A 556 -11.33 2.79 36.99
CA ARG A 556 -10.31 1.73 36.99
C ARG A 556 -9.06 2.17 36.23
N THR A 557 -7.91 1.61 36.58
CA THR A 557 -6.63 2.00 36.00
C THR A 557 -5.72 0.81 35.67
N TRP A 558 -4.84 1.01 34.69
CA TRP A 558 -3.85 0.02 34.24
C TRP A 558 -2.49 0.69 33.99
N ASP A 559 -1.41 0.05 34.42
CA ASP A 559 -0.04 0.53 34.22
C ASP A 559 0.51 0.05 32.88
N LEU A 560 0.62 0.98 31.93
CA LEU A 560 1.09 0.74 30.57
C LEU A 560 2.52 1.28 30.35
N THR A 561 3.27 1.61 31.41
CA THR A 561 4.62 2.23 31.30
C THR A 561 5.61 1.41 30.47
N GLY A 562 5.45 0.09 30.43
CA GLY A 562 6.27 -0.83 29.63
C GLY A 562 5.69 -1.20 28.25
N ILE A 563 4.56 -0.62 27.84
CA ILE A 563 3.90 -0.96 26.57
C ILE A 563 4.77 -0.58 25.38
N LYS A 564 4.72 -1.40 24.33
CA LYS A 564 5.50 -1.23 23.11
C LYS A 564 4.63 -1.40 21.89
N THR A 565 5.02 -0.77 20.78
CA THR A 565 4.48 -1.11 19.47
C THR A 565 4.91 -2.52 19.07
N LEU A 566 4.24 -3.08 18.07
CA LEU A 566 4.59 -4.38 17.47
C LEU A 566 6.05 -4.42 16.97
N ASP A 567 6.57 -3.29 16.48
CA ASP A 567 7.97 -3.10 16.07
C ASP A 567 8.92 -2.70 17.22
N GLY A 568 8.44 -2.72 18.47
CA GLY A 568 9.27 -2.59 19.68
C GLY A 568 9.58 -1.16 20.13
N ARG A 569 9.04 -0.12 19.47
CA ARG A 569 9.16 1.28 19.91
C ARG A 569 8.42 1.50 21.23
N THR A 570 8.91 2.46 22.01
CA THR A 570 8.37 2.85 23.33
C THR A 570 8.04 4.33 23.37
N ILE A 571 6.99 4.72 24.09
CA ILE A 571 6.68 6.13 24.38
C ILE A 571 7.84 6.74 25.17
N SER A 572 8.50 7.76 24.62
CA SER A 572 9.77 8.31 25.14
C SER A 572 9.61 9.17 26.40
N ASN A 573 8.42 9.76 26.62
CA ASN A 573 8.05 10.43 27.86
C ASN A 573 6.68 9.91 28.33
N PRO A 574 6.62 8.79 29.08
CA PRO A 574 5.35 8.26 29.61
C PRO A 574 4.63 9.25 30.54
N SER A 575 5.37 10.20 31.12
CA SER A 575 4.90 11.17 32.12
C SER A 575 4.46 12.53 31.56
N ALA A 576 4.20 12.63 30.25
CA ALA A 576 3.66 13.84 29.64
C ALA A 576 2.24 14.15 30.14
N SER A 577 1.81 15.41 30.06
CA SER A 577 0.38 15.76 30.15
C SER A 577 -0.28 15.38 28.82
N TRP A 578 -1.07 14.31 28.83
CA TRP A 578 -1.79 13.80 27.66
C TRP A 578 -3.10 14.57 27.42
N GLY A 579 -3.00 15.90 27.34
CA GLY A 579 -4.12 16.84 27.14
C GLY A 579 -4.57 16.96 25.69
N LYS A 580 -4.72 15.82 25.02
CA LYS A 580 -5.34 15.61 23.71
C LYS A 580 -5.73 14.15 23.66
N ALA A 581 -7.00 13.86 23.55
CA ALA A 581 -7.56 12.52 23.39
C ALA A 581 -8.60 12.57 22.26
N TRP A 582 -8.54 11.60 21.34
CA TRP A 582 -9.55 11.48 20.30
C TRP A 582 -9.75 10.01 19.94
N THR A 583 -10.78 9.76 19.14
CA THR A 583 -11.13 8.42 18.72
C THR A 583 -10.85 8.30 17.24
N TYR A 584 -9.82 7.55 16.87
CA TYR A 584 -9.73 7.12 15.49
C TYR A 584 -10.97 6.28 15.20
N SER A 585 -11.57 6.49 14.03
CA SER A 585 -12.74 5.72 13.62
C SER A 585 -12.47 4.21 13.69
N ASN A 586 -11.21 3.76 13.55
CA ASN A 586 -10.81 2.34 13.57
C ASN A 586 -11.00 1.62 14.93
N GLY A 587 -11.64 2.30 15.89
CA GLY A 587 -11.91 1.81 17.24
C GLY A 587 -10.70 1.91 18.18
N ASN A 588 -9.63 2.58 17.76
CA ASN A 588 -8.47 2.88 18.60
C ASN A 588 -8.54 4.33 19.10
N LEU A 589 -7.86 4.61 20.21
CA LEU A 589 -7.81 5.94 20.81
C LEU A 589 -6.47 6.60 20.50
N GLY A 590 -6.51 7.83 20.01
CA GLY A 590 -5.34 8.68 19.82
C GLY A 590 -5.10 9.56 21.03
N PHE A 591 -3.84 9.70 21.44
CA PHE A 591 -3.43 10.58 22.54
C PHE A 591 -2.24 11.45 22.14
N GLY A 592 -2.20 12.69 22.61
CA GLY A 592 -1.16 13.67 22.27
C GLY A 592 -0.68 14.50 23.46
N SER A 593 0.56 14.98 23.39
CA SER A 593 1.11 15.81 24.48
C SER A 593 0.60 17.25 24.48
N GLY A 594 0.49 17.84 25.67
CA GLY A 594 0.07 19.22 25.94
C GLY A 594 0.79 19.82 27.16
N SER A 595 0.30 20.97 27.65
CA SER A 595 0.87 21.72 28.78
C SER A 595 2.33 22.18 28.53
N ALA A 596 3.07 22.56 29.58
CA ALA A 596 4.38 23.22 29.49
C ALA A 596 5.51 22.40 28.82
N ASN A 597 5.29 21.10 28.57
CA ASN A 597 6.22 20.22 27.86
C ASN A 597 5.64 19.70 26.53
N ALA A 598 4.61 20.36 26.01
CA ALA A 598 3.97 20.01 24.75
C ALA A 598 4.97 19.96 23.60
N ASN A 599 4.87 18.91 22.81
CA ASN A 599 5.67 18.67 21.62
C ASN A 599 4.82 17.83 20.64
N GLN A 600 5.38 17.48 19.48
CA GLN A 600 4.61 16.82 18.43
C GLN A 600 4.33 15.33 18.70
N LEU A 601 4.79 14.78 19.83
CA LEU A 601 4.57 13.38 20.18
C LEU A 601 3.12 13.07 20.56
N GLY A 602 2.68 11.92 20.09
CA GLY A 602 1.47 11.25 20.51
C GLY A 602 1.56 9.74 20.23
N PHE A 603 0.48 9.01 20.46
CA PHE A 603 0.39 7.60 20.15
C PHE A 603 -1.04 7.13 19.91
N GLU A 604 -1.17 5.95 19.33
CA GLU A 604 -2.44 5.27 19.06
C GLU A 604 -2.52 3.99 19.92
N LEU A 605 -3.65 3.81 20.63
CA LEU A 605 -3.89 2.72 21.56
C LEU A 605 -5.15 1.93 21.15
N LYS A 606 -4.98 0.65 20.82
CA LYS A 606 -6.09 -0.28 20.60
C LYS A 606 -6.53 -0.89 21.92
N ILE A 607 -7.85 -0.91 22.15
CA ILE A 607 -8.48 -1.51 23.33
C ILE A 607 -9.42 -2.63 22.89
N THR A 608 -9.11 -3.86 23.29
CA THR A 608 -9.91 -5.06 22.96
C THR A 608 -10.71 -5.52 24.18
N ASN A 609 -11.97 -5.91 23.97
CA ASN A 609 -12.97 -6.21 25.00
C ASN A 609 -13.13 -5.08 26.05
N PRO A 610 -13.49 -3.84 25.63
CA PRO A 610 -13.52 -2.68 26.52
C PRO A 610 -14.54 -2.76 27.67
N ASP A 611 -15.57 -3.59 27.54
CA ASP A 611 -16.56 -3.90 28.57
C ASP A 611 -16.10 -4.90 29.64
N ASP A 612 -14.99 -5.61 29.41
CA ASP A 612 -14.48 -6.62 30.33
C ASP A 612 -13.99 -5.99 31.65
N ASP A 613 -13.87 -6.80 32.69
CA ASP A 613 -13.11 -6.44 33.88
C ASP A 613 -11.60 -6.38 33.59
N SER A 614 -11.14 -7.16 32.61
CA SER A 614 -9.75 -7.28 32.15
C SER A 614 -9.58 -7.02 30.63
N PRO A 615 -9.82 -5.78 30.17
CA PRO A 615 -9.56 -5.39 28.78
C PRO A 615 -8.09 -5.56 28.38
N LYS A 616 -7.82 -5.72 27.08
CA LYS A 616 -6.46 -5.85 26.53
C LYS A 616 -6.04 -4.57 25.81
N PHE A 617 -4.77 -4.21 25.95
CA PHE A 617 -4.17 -2.99 25.43
C PHE A 617 -3.02 -3.29 24.48
N GLU A 618 -2.98 -2.57 23.37
CA GLU A 618 -1.97 -2.71 22.31
C GLU A 618 -1.59 -1.30 21.84
N LEU A 619 -0.31 -0.94 21.92
CA LEU A 619 0.20 0.31 21.36
C LEU A 619 0.36 0.11 19.85
N VAL A 620 -0.43 0.78 19.03
CA VAL A 620 -0.48 0.54 17.58
C VAL A 620 0.60 1.34 16.88
N ASN A 621 0.73 2.63 17.22
CA ASN A 621 1.67 3.55 16.60
C ASN A 621 2.13 4.64 17.57
N ILE A 622 3.22 5.33 17.22
CA ILE A 622 3.73 6.54 17.87
C ILE A 622 3.82 7.64 16.81
N MET A 623 3.19 8.78 17.08
CA MET A 623 3.17 9.97 16.25
C MET A 623 4.25 10.97 16.66
N ASN A 624 4.67 11.81 15.71
CA ASN A 624 5.65 12.89 15.91
C ASN A 624 5.26 14.17 15.14
N ASN A 625 3.98 14.35 14.81
CA ASN A 625 3.45 15.37 13.90
C ASN A 625 2.27 16.18 14.48
N LEU A 626 1.93 16.01 15.77
CA LEU A 626 0.78 16.70 16.37
C LEU A 626 1.04 18.19 16.60
N PRO A 627 0.03 19.06 16.49
CA PRO A 627 0.12 20.46 16.91
C PRO A 627 0.50 20.58 18.40
N ALA A 628 1.63 21.20 18.67
CA ALA A 628 2.16 21.41 20.02
C ALA A 628 1.74 22.78 20.57
N SER A 629 1.04 22.80 21.72
CA SER A 629 0.78 23.99 22.53
C SER A 629 0.48 23.65 24.00
N PHE A 630 0.60 24.65 24.88
CA PHE A 630 0.31 24.59 26.32
C PHE A 630 -1.17 24.33 26.61
N ASN A 631 -2.07 25.16 26.06
CA ASN A 631 -3.49 24.84 25.97
C ASN A 631 -3.72 24.20 24.60
N THR A 632 -4.27 23.00 24.61
CA THR A 632 -4.55 22.17 23.45
C THR A 632 -5.60 21.15 23.86
N ASP A 633 -6.33 20.63 22.88
CA ASP A 633 -7.40 19.64 23.07
C ASP A 633 -7.64 18.90 21.75
N ALA A 634 -8.36 17.79 21.74
CA ALA A 634 -8.69 17.04 20.54
C ALA A 634 -10.13 16.49 20.55
N ALA A 635 -10.67 16.29 19.35
CA ALA A 635 -11.94 15.61 19.14
C ALA A 635 -11.94 14.91 17.78
N SER A 636 -12.95 14.11 17.50
CA SER A 636 -13.08 13.42 16.21
C SER A 636 -14.55 13.15 15.91
N ASP A 637 -14.90 13.15 14.62
CA ASP A 637 -16.20 12.67 14.18
C ASP A 637 -16.25 11.13 14.24
N LEU A 638 -17.43 10.59 14.56
CA LEU A 638 -17.77 9.16 14.61
C LEU A 638 -18.95 8.80 13.70
N VAL A 639 -19.40 9.73 12.86
CA VAL A 639 -20.44 9.53 11.85
C VAL A 639 -19.82 8.88 10.60
N PRO A 640 -20.38 7.76 10.08
CA PRO A 640 -19.92 7.15 8.84
C PRO A 640 -20.08 8.10 7.63
N PRO A 641 -19.23 8.00 6.59
CA PRO A 641 -19.40 8.80 5.37
C PRO A 641 -20.78 8.60 4.73
N PRO A 642 -21.41 9.65 4.16
CA PRO A 642 -22.61 9.51 3.34
C PRO A 642 -22.40 8.52 2.18
N PRO A 643 -23.40 7.75 1.71
CA PRO A 643 -23.21 6.65 0.75
C PRO A 643 -22.55 7.00 -0.61
N ALA A 644 -22.50 8.27 -1.01
CA ALA A 644 -21.77 8.72 -2.20
C ALA A 644 -20.25 8.91 -1.97
N LEU A 645 -19.84 8.99 -0.70
CA LEU A 645 -18.47 9.23 -0.22
C LEU A 645 -17.88 8.01 0.49
N GLN A 646 -18.62 6.90 0.55
CA GLN A 646 -18.14 5.67 1.17
C GLN A 646 -17.05 5.02 0.29
N SER A 647 -16.07 4.40 0.95
CA SER A 647 -15.00 3.66 0.31
C SER A 647 -15.38 2.19 0.06
N ASN A 648 -14.48 1.42 -0.56
CA ASN A 648 -14.57 -0.03 -0.53
C ASN A 648 -13.17 -0.65 -0.50
N ILE A 649 -12.80 -1.23 0.65
CA ILE A 649 -11.52 -1.91 0.84
C ILE A 649 -11.63 -3.38 0.44
N ALA A 650 -11.21 -3.73 -0.77
CA ALA A 650 -11.08 -5.12 -1.16
C ALA A 650 -9.84 -5.75 -0.48
N VAL A 651 -9.96 -7.02 -0.05
CA VAL A 651 -8.84 -7.74 0.57
C VAL A 651 -8.62 -9.07 -0.14
N LYS A 652 -7.49 -9.16 -0.83
CA LYS A 652 -7.14 -10.26 -1.73
C LYS A 652 -5.88 -10.92 -1.18
N LYS A 653 -5.94 -12.21 -0.84
CA LYS A 653 -4.70 -12.97 -0.64
C LYS A 653 -4.15 -13.42 -1.99
N GLN A 654 -2.88 -13.83 -2.07
CA GLN A 654 -2.31 -14.57 -3.19
C GLN A 654 -1.06 -15.36 -2.79
N ARG A 655 -1.00 -16.66 -3.10
CA ARG A 655 0.26 -17.45 -2.99
C ARG A 655 1.28 -16.91 -4.00
N SER A 656 2.47 -16.53 -3.55
CA SER A 656 3.51 -15.91 -4.38
C SER A 656 4.58 -16.91 -4.80
N GLU A 657 5.25 -17.58 -3.86
CA GLU A 657 6.30 -18.55 -4.13
C GLU A 657 6.48 -19.59 -3.01
N THR A 658 7.27 -20.64 -3.26
CA THR A 658 7.76 -21.58 -2.24
C THR A 658 9.27 -21.75 -2.42
N LYS A 659 10.05 -21.44 -1.39
CA LYS A 659 11.53 -21.41 -1.47
C LYS A 659 12.18 -21.85 -0.16
N VAL A 660 13.49 -22.11 -0.21
CA VAL A 660 14.30 -22.36 0.99
C VAL A 660 14.78 -21.04 1.58
N VAL A 661 14.56 -20.83 2.88
CA VAL A 661 15.10 -19.72 3.68
C VAL A 661 15.73 -20.30 4.94
N ASP A 662 16.98 -19.95 5.21
CA ASP A 662 17.76 -20.40 6.38
C ASP A 662 17.80 -21.94 6.61
N GLY A 663 17.60 -22.71 5.53
CA GLY A 663 17.56 -24.18 5.53
C GLY A 663 16.15 -24.79 5.61
N GLU A 664 15.13 -23.98 5.91
CA GLU A 664 13.73 -24.40 5.97
C GLU A 664 13.01 -24.13 4.64
N VAL A 665 12.12 -25.03 4.21
CA VAL A 665 11.24 -24.78 3.05
C VAL A 665 10.03 -23.99 3.53
N ARG A 666 9.81 -22.79 2.99
CA ARG A 666 8.68 -21.92 3.36
C ARG A 666 7.88 -21.52 2.13
N THR A 667 6.56 -21.55 2.25
CA THR A 667 5.62 -20.94 1.28
C THR A 667 5.40 -19.49 1.67
N PHE A 668 5.26 -18.63 0.66
CA PHE A 668 5.03 -17.20 0.78
C PHE A 668 3.67 -16.85 0.17
N TRP A 669 3.00 -15.86 0.77
CA TRP A 669 1.80 -15.24 0.25
C TRP A 669 1.93 -13.72 0.35
N THR A 670 1.31 -13.01 -0.60
CA THR A 670 1.04 -11.58 -0.50
C THR A 670 -0.42 -11.39 -0.12
N ILE A 671 -0.73 -10.48 0.81
CA ILE A 671 -2.08 -10.04 1.12
C ILE A 671 -2.18 -8.59 0.67
N SER A 672 -3.03 -8.31 -0.31
CA SER A 672 -3.31 -6.98 -0.81
C SER A 672 -4.57 -6.43 -0.14
N VAL A 673 -4.42 -5.34 0.60
CA VAL A 673 -5.52 -4.52 1.14
C VAL A 673 -5.61 -3.27 0.27
N GLU A 674 -6.70 -3.10 -0.48
CA GLU A 674 -6.78 -2.18 -1.60
C GLU A 674 -8.08 -1.37 -1.55
N ASN A 675 -7.98 -0.04 -1.49
CA ASN A 675 -9.12 0.83 -1.71
C ASN A 675 -9.48 0.81 -3.20
N THR A 676 -10.68 0.36 -3.53
CA THR A 676 -11.15 0.18 -4.92
C THR A 676 -11.97 1.36 -5.45
N THR A 677 -12.05 2.45 -4.68
CA THR A 677 -12.85 3.65 -4.98
C THR A 677 -11.96 4.89 -5.07
N ASP A 678 -12.52 5.99 -5.57
CA ASP A 678 -11.87 7.32 -5.54
C ASP A 678 -11.90 7.95 -4.14
N ASN A 679 -12.81 7.51 -3.26
CA ASN A 679 -13.03 8.07 -1.93
C ASN A 679 -11.93 7.64 -0.95
N THR A 680 -11.44 8.55 -0.09
CA THR A 680 -10.48 8.22 0.97
C THR A 680 -11.15 7.31 2.02
N SER A 681 -10.66 6.09 2.16
CA SER A 681 -11.08 5.16 3.21
C SER A 681 -10.40 5.48 4.54
N SER A 682 -11.09 5.29 5.65
CA SER A 682 -10.49 5.37 6.99
C SER A 682 -9.75 4.07 7.40
N GLY A 683 -9.67 3.06 6.53
CA GLY A 683 -8.85 1.85 6.71
C GLY A 683 -9.57 0.69 7.43
N GLY A 684 -8.82 -0.12 8.17
CA GLY A 684 -9.39 -1.22 8.95
C GLY A 684 -8.39 -2.23 9.52
N THR A 685 -8.90 -3.23 10.23
CA THR A 685 -8.14 -4.38 10.77
C THR A 685 -8.47 -5.63 9.97
N PHE A 686 -7.49 -6.51 9.72
CA PHE A 686 -7.74 -7.84 9.15
C PHE A 686 -7.11 -8.98 9.94
N TRP A 687 -7.69 -10.17 9.80
CA TRP A 687 -7.22 -11.43 10.36
C TRP A 687 -6.91 -12.40 9.22
N GLU A 688 -5.70 -12.92 9.24
CA GLU A 688 -5.05 -13.74 8.21
C GLU A 688 -4.91 -15.17 8.74
N TYR A 689 -5.69 -16.10 8.19
CA TYR A 689 -5.72 -17.50 8.61
C TYR A 689 -4.86 -18.38 7.69
N LEU A 690 -3.65 -18.71 8.13
CA LEU A 690 -2.77 -19.65 7.44
C LEU A 690 -3.38 -21.08 7.41
N PRO A 691 -3.00 -21.93 6.43
CA PRO A 691 -3.65 -23.23 6.23
C PRO A 691 -3.39 -24.18 7.40
N THR A 692 -4.46 -24.78 7.92
CA THR A 692 -4.46 -25.60 9.15
C THR A 692 -3.49 -26.79 9.11
N ASP A 693 -3.11 -27.27 7.93
CA ASP A 693 -2.11 -28.32 7.73
C ASP A 693 -0.65 -27.84 7.89
N THR A 694 -0.33 -26.57 7.63
CA THR A 694 1.04 -26.02 7.75
C THR A 694 1.50 -25.94 9.21
N HIS A 695 0.56 -25.87 10.15
CA HIS A 695 0.84 -25.69 11.57
C HIS A 695 1.26 -26.98 12.30
N TYR A 696 0.78 -28.15 11.86
CA TYR A 696 0.95 -29.40 12.61
C TYR A 696 2.34 -30.05 12.43
N GLY A 697 3.27 -29.68 13.32
CA GLY A 697 4.31 -30.60 13.81
C GLY A 697 5.71 -30.50 13.22
N VAL A 698 6.18 -29.30 12.83
CA VAL A 698 7.57 -29.09 12.35
C VAL A 698 8.39 -28.20 13.29
N ASN A 699 8.83 -28.80 14.40
CA ASN A 699 9.93 -28.46 15.32
C ASN A 699 10.45 -27.00 15.54
N ALA A 700 10.23 -26.54 16.77
CA ALA A 700 11.28 -26.28 17.79
C ALA A 700 12.25 -25.07 17.70
N SER A 701 12.28 -24.25 16.63
CA SER A 701 13.22 -23.09 16.59
C SER A 701 12.67 -21.77 16.05
N GLY A 702 11.40 -21.70 15.66
CA GLY A 702 10.76 -20.47 15.16
C GLY A 702 9.23 -20.58 15.13
N PRO A 703 8.53 -19.49 14.76
CA PRO A 703 7.07 -19.50 14.67
C PRO A 703 6.57 -20.15 13.37
N THR A 704 5.41 -20.80 13.43
CA THR A 704 4.73 -21.37 12.24
C THR A 704 4.27 -20.31 11.24
N ALA A 705 4.22 -19.05 11.66
CA ALA A 705 3.74 -17.91 10.88
C ALA A 705 4.76 -16.78 11.00
N LYS A 706 5.06 -16.09 9.90
CA LYS A 706 6.01 -14.96 9.89
C LYS A 706 5.53 -13.87 8.94
N PHE A 707 5.54 -12.62 9.41
CA PHE A 707 5.50 -11.45 8.55
C PHE A 707 6.91 -11.17 8.00
N GLU A 708 7.03 -11.06 6.68
CA GLU A 708 8.29 -10.94 5.95
C GLU A 708 8.59 -9.49 5.53
N GLY A 709 7.60 -8.60 5.67
CA GLY A 709 7.67 -7.19 5.27
C GLY A 709 6.57 -6.83 4.27
N PHE A 710 6.65 -5.61 3.73
CA PHE A 710 5.66 -5.10 2.79
C PHE A 710 6.08 -5.39 1.34
N GLY A 711 5.08 -5.64 0.48
CA GLY A 711 5.28 -5.95 -0.93
C GLY A 711 5.56 -4.68 -1.76
N PRO A 712 6.35 -4.79 -2.85
CA PRO A 712 6.77 -3.64 -3.66
C PRO A 712 5.64 -3.03 -4.51
N GLY A 713 4.47 -3.66 -4.57
CA GLY A 713 3.26 -3.07 -5.17
C GLY A 713 2.45 -2.21 -4.21
N SER A 714 2.95 -1.96 -2.98
CA SER A 714 2.32 -1.03 -2.03
C SER A 714 2.44 0.43 -2.49
N THR A 715 1.37 1.21 -2.34
CA THR A 715 1.34 2.65 -2.63
C THR A 715 2.21 3.42 -1.64
N VAL A 716 3.00 4.38 -2.11
CA VAL A 716 3.67 5.36 -1.25
C VAL A 716 2.69 6.52 -0.99
N VAL A 717 2.21 6.64 0.25
CA VAL A 717 1.21 7.65 0.63
C VAL A 717 1.94 8.88 1.18
N ASN A 718 1.85 10.01 0.48
CA ASN A 718 2.43 11.29 0.87
C ASN A 718 3.94 11.25 1.21
N GLY A 719 4.70 10.43 0.47
CA GLY A 719 6.14 10.19 0.67
C GLY A 719 6.47 9.06 1.66
N ARG A 720 5.46 8.40 2.23
CA ARG A 720 5.62 7.36 3.25
C ARG A 720 5.33 5.96 2.68
N GLY A 721 6.24 5.02 2.89
CA GLY A 721 5.93 3.59 2.73
C GLY A 721 5.02 3.08 3.86
N PRO A 722 4.40 1.89 3.69
CA PRO A 722 3.45 1.35 4.67
C PRO A 722 4.07 1.04 6.04
N GLY A 723 5.33 0.59 6.09
CA GLY A 723 5.91 -0.11 7.24
C GLY A 723 7.09 0.55 7.96
N PRO A 724 7.46 0.04 9.15
CA PRO A 724 8.51 0.61 10.01
C PRO A 724 9.92 0.50 9.44
N ASN A 725 10.18 -0.44 8.52
CA ASN A 725 11.55 -0.81 8.11
C ASN A 725 12.22 0.18 7.15
N GLU A 726 11.51 1.20 6.65
CA GLU A 726 12.08 2.22 5.75
C GLU A 726 12.76 3.40 6.48
N ILE A 727 13.11 3.21 7.76
CA ILE A 727 13.57 4.19 8.75
C ILE A 727 14.40 5.35 8.15
N LYS A 728 13.69 6.40 7.75
CA LYS A 728 14.17 7.76 7.51
C LYS A 728 13.40 8.70 8.44
N PRO A 729 13.88 9.93 8.70
CA PRO A 729 13.15 10.91 9.51
C PRO A 729 11.73 11.25 8.99
N GLU A 730 11.46 10.96 7.71
CA GLU A 730 10.21 11.29 7.01
C GLU A 730 9.22 10.10 6.86
N SER A 731 9.69 8.86 7.04
CA SER A 731 8.91 7.63 6.77
C SER A 731 7.95 7.29 7.93
N GLY A 732 6.78 7.94 7.96
CA GLY A 732 5.70 7.60 8.89
C GLY A 732 5.00 6.29 8.53
N ILE A 733 4.53 5.55 9.53
CA ILE A 733 3.88 4.24 9.36
C ILE A 733 2.38 4.44 9.21
N TYR A 734 1.79 3.86 8.16
CA TYR A 734 0.33 3.83 7.94
C TYR A 734 -0.26 2.40 7.89
N ALA A 735 0.57 1.36 8.01
CA ALA A 735 0.15 -0.03 8.07
C ALA A 735 1.05 -0.87 8.99
N GLY A 736 0.51 -1.95 9.56
CA GLY A 736 1.27 -2.84 10.43
C GLY A 736 0.71 -4.26 10.48
N MET A 737 1.51 -5.19 10.99
CA MET A 737 1.12 -6.60 11.15
C MET A 737 1.78 -7.20 12.39
N ASP A 738 1.01 -8.00 13.12
CA ASP A 738 1.47 -8.76 14.28
C ASP A 738 2.60 -9.70 13.85
N VAL A 739 3.77 -9.58 14.49
CA VAL A 739 4.93 -10.44 14.21
C VAL A 739 5.04 -11.52 15.30
N PRO A 740 4.80 -12.81 14.98
CA PRO A 740 4.99 -13.89 15.93
C PRO A 740 6.43 -13.95 16.46
N SER A 741 6.58 -14.13 17.78
CA SER A 741 7.90 -14.29 18.38
C SER A 741 8.44 -15.71 18.14
N ALA A 742 9.76 -15.87 18.21
CA ALA A 742 10.41 -17.19 18.22
C ALA A 742 9.98 -18.09 19.41
N THR A 743 9.22 -17.56 20.37
CA THR A 743 8.65 -18.28 21.51
C THR A 743 7.14 -18.48 21.44
N SER A 744 6.45 -18.02 20.39
CA SER A 744 4.99 -18.09 20.28
C SER A 744 4.45 -19.50 20.03
N GLY A 745 5.26 -20.40 19.48
CA GLY A 745 4.84 -21.74 19.09
C GLY A 745 3.94 -21.73 17.85
N GLU A 746 2.83 -22.45 17.92
CA GLU A 746 1.87 -22.63 16.84
C GLU A 746 0.88 -21.45 16.80
N VAL A 747 0.93 -20.64 15.73
CA VAL A 747 0.15 -19.40 15.59
C VAL A 747 -0.83 -19.55 14.43
N GLY A 748 -2.09 -19.88 14.76
CA GLY A 748 -3.14 -20.22 13.78
C GLY A 748 -3.78 -19.05 13.01
N TYR A 749 -3.42 -17.81 13.33
CA TYR A 749 -3.70 -16.63 12.51
C TYR A 749 -2.74 -15.50 12.83
N MET A 750 -2.48 -14.62 11.86
CA MET A 750 -1.87 -13.30 12.08
C MET A 750 -2.93 -12.21 11.97
N LYS A 751 -2.64 -11.02 12.50
CA LYS A 751 -3.52 -9.85 12.42
C LYS A 751 -2.74 -8.70 11.80
N GLY A 752 -3.38 -7.96 10.89
CA GLY A 752 -2.83 -6.75 10.29
C GLY A 752 -3.77 -5.56 10.43
N TYR A 753 -3.25 -4.37 10.22
CA TYR A 753 -4.03 -3.13 10.16
C TYR A 753 -3.53 -2.24 9.04
N VAL A 754 -4.45 -1.45 8.50
CA VAL A 754 -4.16 -0.27 7.68
C VAL A 754 -4.92 0.92 8.25
N GLY A 755 -4.25 2.07 8.32
CA GLY A 755 -4.88 3.35 8.60
C GLY A 755 -5.57 3.92 7.36
N THR A 756 -5.77 5.24 7.34
CA THR A 756 -6.41 5.96 6.25
C THR A 756 -5.75 5.68 4.90
N LEU A 757 -6.52 5.18 3.92
CA LEU A 757 -6.07 4.88 2.56
C LEU A 757 -6.67 5.87 1.56
N PRO A 758 -5.85 6.56 0.74
CA PRO A 758 -6.35 7.31 -0.41
C PRO A 758 -7.17 6.42 -1.36
N GLY A 759 -7.94 7.04 -2.26
CA GLY A 759 -8.55 6.32 -3.38
C GLY A 759 -7.51 5.59 -4.23
N HIS A 760 -7.84 4.38 -4.68
CA HIS A 760 -6.95 3.46 -5.43
C HIS A 760 -5.61 3.10 -4.75
N ALA A 761 -5.44 3.39 -3.45
CA ALA A 761 -4.24 3.02 -2.70
C ALA A 761 -4.30 1.57 -2.19
N LYS A 762 -3.16 0.89 -2.22
CA LYS A 762 -3.00 -0.52 -1.84
C LYS A 762 -1.82 -0.72 -0.90
N VAL A 763 -1.96 -1.62 0.07
CA VAL A 763 -0.87 -2.17 0.88
C VAL A 763 -0.73 -3.65 0.60
N GLU A 764 0.49 -4.10 0.34
CA GLU A 764 0.84 -5.51 0.21
C GLU A 764 1.58 -5.98 1.46
N TYR A 765 1.07 -7.00 2.14
CA TYR A 765 1.72 -7.64 3.29
C TYR A 765 2.27 -9.00 2.84
N VAL A 766 3.59 -9.21 2.92
CA VAL A 766 4.21 -10.50 2.58
C VAL A 766 4.31 -11.34 3.85
N VAL A 767 3.77 -12.56 3.80
CA VAL A 767 3.77 -13.52 4.91
C VAL A 767 4.29 -14.88 4.48
N SER A 768 4.85 -15.66 5.41
CA SER A 768 5.34 -17.01 5.15
C SER A 768 5.04 -18.02 6.26
N ALA A 769 5.00 -19.30 5.89
CA ALA A 769 4.83 -20.45 6.77
C ALA A 769 5.71 -21.62 6.29
N PRO A 770 6.19 -22.50 7.20
CA PRO A 770 6.97 -23.67 6.82
C PRO A 770 6.11 -24.70 6.08
N VAL A 771 6.69 -25.35 5.09
CA VAL A 771 5.97 -26.38 4.30
C VAL A 771 6.11 -27.73 4.98
N ARG A 772 4.96 -28.35 5.27
CA ARG A 772 4.91 -29.68 5.85
C ARG A 772 5.47 -30.72 4.88
N LYS A 773 6.36 -31.57 5.39
CA LYS A 773 6.85 -32.75 4.68
C LYS A 773 6.08 -33.99 5.13
N ASP A 774 5.91 -34.95 4.23
CA ASP A 774 5.46 -36.29 4.59
C ASP A 774 6.57 -37.07 5.33
N GLU A 775 6.29 -38.32 5.72
CA GLU A 775 7.24 -39.20 6.41
C GLU A 775 8.50 -39.53 5.58
N ASN A 776 8.48 -39.26 4.27
CA ASN A 776 9.54 -39.52 3.30
C ASN A 776 10.34 -38.25 2.92
N GLY A 777 9.87 -37.06 3.32
CA GLY A 777 10.49 -35.76 3.04
C GLY A 777 9.88 -34.98 1.87
N ASN A 778 8.85 -35.51 1.20
CA ASN A 778 8.14 -34.85 0.10
C ASN A 778 7.31 -33.67 0.62
N LEU A 779 7.26 -32.56 -0.13
CA LEU A 779 6.37 -31.44 0.19
C LEU A 779 4.91 -31.90 0.00
N LYS A 780 4.11 -31.91 1.07
CA LYS A 780 2.74 -32.39 0.98
C LYS A 780 1.78 -31.25 0.66
N THR A 781 1.34 -31.19 -0.60
CA THR A 781 0.18 -30.38 -1.00
C THR A 781 -1.05 -30.80 -0.18
N VAL A 782 -1.77 -29.84 0.40
CA VAL A 782 -3.06 -30.08 1.05
C VAL A 782 -4.06 -29.05 0.56
N CYS A 783 -5.25 -29.52 0.21
CA CYS A 783 -6.35 -28.72 -0.30
C CYS A 783 -7.11 -28.06 0.87
N SER A 784 -6.47 -27.10 1.54
CA SER A 784 -7.07 -26.34 2.64
C SER A 784 -7.46 -24.94 2.18
N PRO A 785 -8.69 -24.49 2.44
CA PRO A 785 -9.06 -23.10 2.19
C PRO A 785 -8.32 -22.16 3.14
N ASN A 786 -8.11 -20.95 2.66
CA ASN A 786 -7.37 -19.90 3.36
C ASN A 786 -8.22 -18.62 3.36
N LYS A 787 -8.37 -17.96 4.51
CA LYS A 787 -9.23 -16.78 4.66
C LYS A 787 -8.45 -15.58 5.16
N VAL A 788 -8.71 -14.43 4.54
CA VAL A 788 -8.55 -13.13 5.21
C VAL A 788 -9.94 -12.61 5.54
N ALA A 789 -10.11 -12.07 6.75
CA ALA A 789 -11.33 -11.39 7.16
C ALA A 789 -11.00 -9.92 7.46
N PHE A 790 -11.71 -8.98 6.84
CA PHE A 790 -11.51 -7.54 7.06
C PHE A 790 -12.67 -6.93 7.86
N GLN A 791 -12.33 -6.08 8.82
CA GLN A 791 -13.26 -5.19 9.51
C GLN A 791 -12.95 -3.76 9.12
N ALA A 792 -13.87 -3.15 8.38
CA ALA A 792 -13.84 -1.74 8.03
C ALA A 792 -13.91 -0.86 9.27
N THR A 793 -13.33 0.33 9.15
CA THR A 793 -13.08 1.25 10.25
C THR A 793 -14.33 2.01 10.68
N ASP A 794 -14.93 2.77 9.76
CA ASP A 794 -15.86 3.88 10.01
C ASP A 794 -17.34 3.45 10.00
N GLY A 795 -17.61 2.17 10.19
CA GLY A 795 -18.95 1.61 10.12
C GLY A 795 -19.49 1.49 8.69
N GLU A 796 -18.67 1.77 7.66
CA GLU A 796 -18.89 1.24 6.32
C GLU A 796 -19.15 -0.27 6.40
N SER A 797 -20.12 -0.75 5.63
CA SER A 797 -20.42 -2.18 5.59
C SER A 797 -19.16 -2.94 5.19
N SER A 798 -18.85 -4.05 5.89
CA SER A 798 -17.75 -4.93 5.51
C SER A 798 -17.76 -5.16 3.99
N PRO A 799 -16.60 -5.06 3.32
CA PRO A 799 -16.50 -5.25 1.87
C PRO A 799 -17.17 -6.56 1.47
N ALA A 800 -17.78 -6.59 0.29
CA ALA A 800 -18.63 -7.70 -0.12
C ALA A 800 -17.90 -9.06 0.01
N GLU A 801 -18.62 -10.16 0.22
CA GLU A 801 -17.99 -11.49 0.27
C GLU A 801 -17.30 -11.86 -1.05
N ASP A 802 -17.64 -11.16 -2.14
CA ASP A 802 -17.02 -11.22 -3.47
C ASP A 802 -15.68 -10.45 -3.57
N ASP A 803 -15.45 -9.46 -2.68
CA ASP A 803 -14.23 -8.63 -2.60
C ASP A 803 -13.18 -9.21 -1.63
N ASN A 804 -13.58 -10.15 -0.76
CA ASN A 804 -12.71 -10.86 0.19
C ASN A 804 -12.19 -12.16 -0.45
N VAL A 805 -11.21 -12.05 -1.34
CA VAL A 805 -10.84 -13.16 -2.24
C VAL A 805 -9.75 -14.07 -1.66
N ALA A 806 -10.08 -15.36 -1.54
CA ALA A 806 -9.19 -16.44 -1.13
C ALA A 806 -8.39 -17.03 -2.31
N THR A 807 -7.19 -17.59 -2.04
CA THR A 807 -6.29 -18.08 -3.11
C THR A 807 -5.74 -19.49 -2.99
N GLU A 808 -6.24 -20.28 -2.05
CA GLU A 808 -5.85 -21.69 -1.99
C GLU A 808 -6.81 -22.53 -2.81
N ALA A 809 -6.82 -22.20 -4.11
CA ALA A 809 -7.24 -23.13 -5.15
C ALA A 809 -6.34 -24.38 -5.07
N CYS A 810 -6.96 -25.53 -5.15
CA CYS A 810 -6.28 -26.81 -5.21
C CYS A 810 -5.89 -27.09 -6.66
N PHE A 811 -4.79 -27.78 -6.87
CA PHE A 811 -4.21 -27.94 -8.21
C PHE A 811 -3.67 -29.35 -8.35
N ASN A 812 -4.08 -30.00 -9.44
CA ASN A 812 -3.75 -31.38 -9.76
C ASN A 812 -3.40 -31.48 -11.25
N LYS A 813 -2.39 -32.28 -11.57
CA LYS A 813 -1.96 -32.60 -12.93
C LYS A 813 -2.32 -34.05 -13.24
N VAL A 814 -2.98 -34.27 -14.36
CA VAL A 814 -3.54 -35.57 -14.74
C VAL A 814 -3.23 -35.88 -16.19
N ALA A 815 -2.58 -37.02 -16.45
CA ALA A 815 -2.38 -37.58 -17.78
C ALA A 815 -3.74 -38.00 -18.38
N VAL A 816 -4.01 -37.55 -19.61
CA VAL A 816 -5.25 -37.86 -20.33
C VAL A 816 -5.03 -38.99 -21.32
N ASP A 817 -3.87 -38.99 -21.99
CA ASP A 817 -3.44 -40.12 -22.82
C ASP A 817 -2.65 -41.11 -21.95
N SER A 818 -2.93 -42.41 -22.05
CA SER A 818 -2.12 -43.45 -21.38
C SER A 818 -0.78 -43.73 -22.07
N THR A 819 -0.68 -43.41 -23.36
CA THR A 819 0.51 -43.57 -24.21
C THR A 819 0.57 -42.45 -25.26
N PRO A 820 1.76 -42.07 -25.77
CA PRO A 820 1.87 -40.97 -26.74
C PRO A 820 1.28 -41.32 -28.11
N GLN A 821 0.49 -40.40 -28.67
CA GLN A 821 -0.19 -40.55 -29.95
C GLN A 821 0.73 -40.08 -31.10
N PRO A 822 0.86 -40.82 -32.22
CA PRO A 822 1.71 -40.42 -33.35
C PRO A 822 1.07 -39.28 -34.16
N VAL A 823 1.88 -38.31 -34.60
CA VAL A 823 1.41 -37.18 -35.43
C VAL A 823 1.25 -37.63 -36.89
N PRO A 824 0.04 -37.59 -37.49
CA PRO A 824 -0.17 -38.04 -38.86
C PRO A 824 0.71 -37.29 -39.87
N GLY A 825 1.45 -38.04 -40.69
CA GLY A 825 2.34 -37.50 -41.72
C GLY A 825 3.70 -36.96 -41.24
N ALA A 826 3.98 -36.96 -39.94
CA ALA A 826 5.26 -36.48 -39.39
C ALA A 826 6.10 -37.64 -38.82
N ALA A 827 7.26 -37.89 -39.44
CA ALA A 827 8.15 -38.98 -39.03
C ALA A 827 8.74 -38.73 -37.62
N ASN A 828 8.61 -39.71 -36.74
CA ASN A 828 9.09 -39.70 -35.35
C ASN A 828 8.53 -38.55 -34.46
N GLU A 829 7.42 -37.92 -34.84
CA GLU A 829 6.73 -36.93 -34.01
C GLU A 829 5.49 -37.52 -33.31
N TYR A 830 5.31 -37.14 -32.05
CA TYR A 830 4.26 -37.62 -31.17
C TYR A 830 3.64 -36.45 -30.39
N THR A 831 2.38 -36.62 -30.00
CA THR A 831 1.67 -35.77 -29.05
C THR A 831 1.27 -36.56 -27.82
N ALA A 832 1.19 -35.89 -26.68
CA ALA A 832 0.65 -36.47 -25.46
C ALA A 832 -0.09 -35.40 -24.64
N LYS A 833 -1.24 -35.77 -24.12
CA LYS A 833 -2.20 -34.85 -23.48
C LYS A 833 -2.23 -34.99 -21.97
N TYR A 834 -2.23 -33.84 -21.31
CA TYR A 834 -2.44 -33.64 -19.88
C TYR A 834 -3.59 -32.67 -19.66
N ASN A 835 -4.32 -32.84 -18.57
CA ASN A 835 -5.07 -31.77 -17.95
C ASN A 835 -4.25 -31.22 -16.78
N VAL A 836 -4.15 -29.90 -16.70
CA VAL A 836 -3.88 -29.22 -15.43
C VAL A 836 -5.22 -28.71 -14.93
N VAL A 837 -5.68 -29.24 -13.80
CA VAL A 837 -6.93 -28.86 -13.14
C VAL A 837 -6.60 -27.94 -11.98
N VAL A 838 -7.27 -26.80 -11.90
CA VAL A 838 -7.23 -25.88 -10.77
C VAL A 838 -8.65 -25.70 -10.26
N GLU A 839 -8.89 -25.93 -8.98
CA GLU A 839 -10.23 -26.08 -8.41
C GLU A 839 -10.42 -25.29 -7.10
N ALA A 840 -11.63 -24.83 -6.86
CA ALA A 840 -11.98 -24.22 -5.58
C ALA A 840 -12.09 -25.30 -4.48
N PRO A 841 -11.51 -25.08 -3.27
CA PRO A 841 -11.56 -26.07 -2.21
C PRO A 841 -12.97 -26.22 -1.64
N ASP A 842 -13.43 -27.48 -1.50
CA ASP A 842 -14.69 -27.83 -0.85
C ASP A 842 -14.44 -28.16 0.63
N ALA A 843 -14.69 -27.18 1.52
CA ALA A 843 -14.56 -27.38 2.96
C ALA A 843 -15.59 -26.56 3.77
N PRO A 844 -16.13 -27.09 4.89
CA PRO A 844 -17.11 -26.38 5.70
C PRO A 844 -16.57 -25.08 6.31
N GLY A 845 -17.37 -24.00 6.22
CA GLY A 845 -17.08 -22.70 6.84
C GLY A 845 -16.39 -21.66 5.94
N PHE A 846 -16.12 -21.99 4.67
CA PHE A 846 -15.40 -21.13 3.73
C PHE A 846 -16.29 -20.64 2.59
N ASP A 847 -17.18 -19.72 2.94
CA ASP A 847 -18.31 -19.26 2.12
C ASP A 847 -17.98 -18.20 1.04
N THR A 848 -16.70 -17.95 0.70
CA THR A 848 -16.38 -17.05 -0.43
C THR A 848 -17.04 -17.56 -1.71
N ASN A 849 -17.69 -16.69 -2.50
CA ASN A 849 -18.24 -17.12 -3.79
C ASN A 849 -17.13 -17.53 -4.77
N ASP A 850 -15.95 -16.97 -4.57
CA ASP A 850 -14.84 -16.97 -5.52
C ASP A 850 -13.52 -17.45 -4.91
N VAL A 851 -12.62 -17.88 -5.80
CA VAL A 851 -11.22 -18.21 -5.54
C VAL A 851 -10.37 -17.72 -6.70
N ILE A 852 -9.22 -17.09 -6.44
CA ILE A 852 -8.24 -16.76 -7.50
C ILE A 852 -6.95 -17.58 -7.34
N TYR A 853 -6.08 -17.59 -8.34
CA TYR A 853 -4.75 -18.21 -8.24
C TYR A 853 -3.69 -17.43 -9.03
N GLY A 854 -2.42 -17.69 -8.72
CA GLY A 854 -1.29 -16.99 -9.32
C GLY A 854 -0.88 -17.51 -10.70
N LYS A 855 0.33 -17.13 -11.11
CA LYS A 855 0.96 -17.63 -12.33
C LYS A 855 1.05 -19.17 -12.31
N LEU A 856 0.47 -19.80 -13.32
CA LEU A 856 0.50 -21.24 -13.56
C LEU A 856 1.41 -21.54 -14.74
N THR A 857 2.45 -22.35 -14.53
CA THR A 857 3.37 -22.80 -15.57
C THR A 857 3.32 -24.31 -15.79
N ASP A 858 3.73 -24.75 -16.97
CA ASP A 858 3.85 -26.16 -17.37
C ASP A 858 5.23 -26.41 -17.97
N THR A 859 5.95 -27.39 -17.45
CA THR A 859 7.35 -27.67 -17.79
C THR A 859 7.55 -29.16 -18.08
N PRO A 860 7.41 -29.58 -19.37
CA PRO A 860 7.73 -30.94 -19.78
C PRO A 860 9.20 -31.27 -19.56
N LYS A 861 9.47 -32.34 -18.81
CA LYS A 861 10.80 -32.83 -18.46
C LYS A 861 11.04 -34.19 -19.11
N PHE A 862 12.12 -34.28 -19.89
CA PHE A 862 12.53 -35.50 -20.56
C PHE A 862 13.99 -35.82 -20.28
N VAL A 863 14.30 -37.11 -20.20
CA VAL A 863 15.67 -37.64 -20.20
C VAL A 863 15.86 -38.52 -21.43
N GLY A 864 17.05 -38.44 -22.04
CA GLY A 864 17.49 -39.35 -23.11
C GLY A 864 16.80 -39.17 -24.47
N ALA A 865 15.70 -39.89 -24.69
CA ALA A 865 15.25 -40.27 -26.04
C ALA A 865 14.33 -39.26 -26.75
N ALA A 866 13.77 -38.28 -26.04
CA ALA A 866 12.76 -37.38 -26.59
C ALA A 866 13.16 -35.91 -26.53
N THR A 867 12.62 -35.09 -27.44
CA THR A 867 12.90 -33.66 -27.54
C THR A 867 11.63 -32.89 -27.87
N VAL A 868 11.24 -31.98 -26.97
CA VAL A 868 10.01 -31.20 -27.12
C VAL A 868 10.15 -30.16 -28.21
N THR A 869 9.12 -30.06 -29.05
CA THR A 869 9.03 -29.11 -30.17
C THR A 869 8.09 -27.94 -29.88
N GLY A 870 7.13 -28.15 -28.99
CA GLY A 870 6.13 -27.18 -28.58
C GLY A 870 4.99 -27.84 -27.81
N ALA A 871 3.96 -27.07 -27.51
CA ALA A 871 2.69 -27.58 -26.97
C ALA A 871 1.51 -26.76 -27.51
N THR A 872 0.30 -27.28 -27.33
CA THR A 872 -0.95 -26.55 -27.56
C THR A 872 -1.81 -26.65 -26.32
N VAL A 873 -2.31 -25.51 -25.84
CA VAL A 873 -3.11 -25.38 -24.61
C VAL A 873 -4.52 -24.94 -24.99
N VAL A 874 -5.53 -25.61 -24.46
CA VAL A 874 -6.93 -25.18 -24.50
C VAL A 874 -7.40 -25.00 -23.06
N PHE A 875 -7.75 -23.76 -22.69
CA PHE A 875 -8.34 -23.45 -21.39
C PHE A 875 -9.85 -23.74 -21.44
N LYS A 876 -10.39 -24.25 -20.34
CA LYS A 876 -11.81 -24.43 -20.06
C LYS A 876 -12.10 -23.75 -18.73
N ASP A 877 -13.06 -22.85 -18.72
CA ASP A 877 -13.51 -22.20 -17.49
C ASP A 877 -14.46 -23.08 -16.68
N GLU A 878 -14.92 -22.55 -15.55
CA GLU A 878 -15.81 -23.24 -14.61
C GLU A 878 -17.21 -23.51 -15.18
N PHE A 879 -17.57 -22.92 -16.32
CA PHE A 879 -18.79 -23.23 -17.07
C PHE A 879 -18.52 -24.15 -18.28
N ASN A 880 -17.33 -24.77 -18.36
CA ASN A 880 -16.83 -25.57 -19.48
C ASN A 880 -16.73 -24.82 -20.82
N ARG A 881 -16.68 -23.48 -20.83
CA ARG A 881 -16.50 -22.69 -22.05
C ARG A 881 -15.03 -22.77 -22.45
N THR A 882 -14.76 -23.19 -23.69
CA THR A 882 -13.41 -23.39 -24.23
C THR A 882 -12.81 -22.12 -24.81
N SER A 883 -11.53 -21.88 -24.53
CA SER A 883 -10.72 -20.87 -25.21
C SER A 883 -10.41 -21.29 -26.66
N GLN A 884 -9.94 -20.34 -27.47
CA GLN A 884 -9.18 -20.70 -28.67
C GLN A 884 -7.87 -21.42 -28.26
N PRO A 885 -7.39 -22.42 -29.04
CA PRO A 885 -6.14 -23.10 -28.76
C PRO A 885 -4.92 -22.17 -28.88
N GLN A 886 -4.04 -22.18 -27.89
CA GLN A 886 -2.79 -21.42 -27.89
C GLN A 886 -1.59 -22.35 -28.11
N SER A 887 -0.77 -22.05 -29.12
CA SER A 887 0.47 -22.79 -29.39
C SER A 887 1.68 -22.15 -28.72
N TYR A 888 2.58 -23.00 -28.22
CA TYR A 888 3.88 -22.67 -27.66
C TYR A 888 4.97 -23.41 -28.44
N LEU A 889 6.19 -22.85 -28.50
CA LEU A 889 7.34 -23.42 -29.20
C LEU A 889 8.45 -23.82 -28.21
N GLY A 890 9.21 -24.86 -28.54
CA GLY A 890 10.28 -25.39 -27.67
C GLY A 890 9.74 -26.12 -26.43
N ALA A 891 10.61 -26.33 -25.44
CA ALA A 891 10.35 -27.16 -24.27
C ALA A 891 9.65 -26.46 -23.08
N GLY A 892 9.26 -25.20 -23.24
CA GLY A 892 8.70 -24.39 -22.16
C GLY A 892 9.78 -23.75 -21.26
N PRO A 893 9.42 -23.29 -20.05
CA PRO A 893 8.09 -23.39 -19.44
C PRO A 893 7.00 -22.68 -20.24
N TYR A 894 5.80 -23.24 -20.25
CA TYR A 894 4.60 -22.65 -20.85
C TYR A 894 3.76 -21.97 -19.77
N GLU A 895 3.34 -20.74 -19.99
CA GLU A 895 2.61 -19.94 -19.00
C GLU A 895 1.10 -19.99 -19.26
N LEU A 896 0.41 -20.96 -18.65
CA LEU A 896 -0.93 -21.38 -19.08
C LEU A 896 -2.00 -20.28 -18.93
N ASN A 897 -1.80 -19.33 -17.99
CA ASN A 897 -2.72 -18.23 -17.71
C ASN A 897 -2.20 -16.82 -18.09
N LYS A 898 -1.11 -16.66 -18.84
CA LYS A 898 -0.64 -15.36 -19.40
C LYS A 898 -0.42 -14.19 -18.41
N ASN A 899 -0.34 -14.45 -17.11
CA ASN A 899 -0.40 -13.47 -16.00
C ASN A 899 -1.77 -12.81 -15.78
N ASP A 900 -2.85 -13.29 -16.40
CA ASP A 900 -4.20 -13.05 -15.88
C ASP A 900 -4.32 -13.76 -14.53
N THR A 901 -4.82 -13.07 -13.49
CA THR A 901 -5.14 -13.65 -12.18
C THR A 901 -6.51 -14.31 -12.24
N PRO A 902 -6.64 -15.64 -12.48
CA PRO A 902 -7.89 -16.21 -12.96
C PRO A 902 -8.84 -16.47 -11.79
N LYS A 903 -10.13 -16.24 -11.99
CA LYS A 903 -11.19 -16.29 -10.98
C LYS A 903 -12.10 -17.49 -11.21
N ILE A 904 -12.22 -18.36 -10.20
CA ILE A 904 -13.08 -19.55 -10.19
C ILE A 904 -14.30 -19.28 -9.31
N ILE A 905 -15.51 -19.33 -9.87
CA ILE A 905 -16.77 -19.26 -9.11
C ILE A 905 -17.13 -20.65 -8.55
N LYS A 906 -17.56 -20.75 -7.28
CA LYS A 906 -17.91 -22.05 -6.66
C LYS A 906 -19.24 -22.68 -7.16
N PRO A 907 -19.39 -24.03 -7.08
CA PRO A 907 -20.64 -24.72 -7.39
C PRO A 907 -21.79 -24.45 -6.39
N LYS A 908 -23.00 -24.90 -6.74
CA LYS A 908 -24.18 -24.74 -5.89
C LYS A 908 -24.28 -25.74 -4.73
N SER A 909 -23.68 -25.36 -3.61
CA SER A 909 -24.45 -25.25 -2.35
C SER A 909 -24.79 -23.78 -2.03
N LYS A 910 -23.85 -22.85 -2.31
CA LYS A 910 -24.05 -21.38 -2.19
C LYS A 910 -23.72 -20.55 -3.44
N GLY A 911 -22.84 -21.03 -4.34
CA GLY A 911 -22.37 -20.25 -5.50
C GLY A 911 -23.33 -20.16 -6.70
N VAL A 912 -22.81 -19.81 -7.88
CA VAL A 912 -23.61 -19.61 -9.11
C VAL A 912 -24.04 -20.95 -9.72
N GLY A 913 -25.25 -20.99 -10.27
CA GLY A 913 -25.81 -22.21 -10.88
C GLY A 913 -25.13 -22.54 -12.20
N GLY A 914 -24.53 -23.73 -12.30
CA GLY A 914 -23.88 -24.24 -13.51
C GLY A 914 -22.35 -24.25 -13.49
N SER A 915 -21.71 -23.71 -12.44
CA SER A 915 -20.26 -23.83 -12.26
C SER A 915 -19.86 -25.25 -11.82
N THR A 916 -18.74 -25.75 -12.37
CA THR A 916 -17.98 -26.93 -11.92
C THR A 916 -17.09 -26.65 -10.72
N GLY A 917 -16.74 -25.38 -10.45
CA GLY A 917 -15.70 -25.01 -9.50
C GLY A 917 -14.28 -25.35 -9.97
N GLN A 918 -14.09 -25.65 -11.27
CA GLN A 918 -12.82 -26.13 -11.83
C GLN A 918 -12.45 -25.41 -13.12
N HIS A 919 -11.24 -24.87 -13.18
CA HIS A 919 -10.54 -24.45 -14.38
C HIS A 919 -9.67 -25.60 -14.90
N VAL A 920 -9.76 -25.90 -16.20
CA VAL A 920 -9.01 -27.02 -16.81
C VAL A 920 -8.22 -26.54 -18.02
N TYR A 921 -6.89 -26.63 -17.92
CA TYR A 921 -5.97 -26.39 -19.03
C TYR A 921 -5.61 -27.74 -19.67
N GLU A 922 -6.18 -28.02 -20.83
CA GLU A 922 -5.86 -29.20 -21.63
C GLU A 922 -4.58 -28.92 -22.44
N VAL A 923 -3.45 -29.44 -21.96
CA VAL A 923 -2.11 -29.25 -22.54
C VAL A 923 -1.74 -30.47 -23.39
N THR A 924 -1.63 -30.28 -24.70
CA THR A 924 -1.13 -31.28 -25.65
C THR A 924 0.33 -30.97 -26.00
N VAL A 925 1.28 -31.68 -25.39
CA VAL A 925 2.72 -31.53 -25.64
C VAL A 925 3.09 -32.26 -26.94
N ARG A 926 3.88 -31.64 -27.82
CA ARG A 926 4.37 -32.23 -29.09
C ARG A 926 5.88 -32.39 -29.07
N PHE A 927 6.37 -33.61 -29.31
CA PHE A 927 7.78 -33.95 -29.20
C PHE A 927 8.26 -34.90 -30.31
N LYS A 928 9.57 -34.92 -30.53
CA LYS A 928 10.28 -35.89 -31.38
C LYS A 928 10.83 -37.02 -30.52
N LEU A 929 10.70 -38.25 -30.99
CA LEU A 929 11.18 -39.45 -30.29
C LEU A 929 12.25 -40.18 -31.08
N ASP A 930 13.49 -40.12 -30.58
CA ASP A 930 14.60 -40.90 -31.07
C ASP A 930 14.57 -42.32 -30.46
N ARG A 931 13.83 -43.21 -31.12
CA ARG A 931 13.71 -44.63 -30.73
C ARG A 931 15.05 -45.39 -30.70
N SER A 932 16.17 -44.83 -31.19
CA SER A 932 17.49 -45.45 -31.05
C SER A 932 18.06 -45.36 -29.63
N LYS A 933 17.59 -44.39 -28.84
CA LYS A 933 18.02 -44.15 -27.45
C LYS A 933 17.17 -44.86 -26.39
N LEU A 934 16.07 -45.52 -26.80
CA LEU A 934 15.23 -46.33 -25.92
C LEU A 934 15.85 -47.73 -25.71
N ASP A 935 16.92 -47.80 -24.93
CA ASP A 935 17.56 -49.07 -24.55
C ASP A 935 17.41 -49.39 -23.05
N SER A 936 17.10 -50.67 -22.80
CA SER A 936 17.04 -51.33 -21.50
C SER A 936 18.38 -51.38 -20.75
N THR A 937 19.51 -51.08 -21.39
CA THR A 937 20.84 -51.06 -20.73
C THR A 937 21.38 -49.66 -20.42
N SER A 938 20.87 -48.61 -21.07
CA SER A 938 21.43 -47.26 -20.98
C SER A 938 20.84 -46.42 -19.83
N VAL A 939 21.39 -46.60 -18.62
CA VAL A 939 21.14 -45.69 -17.48
C VAL A 939 22.19 -44.57 -17.45
N PRO A 940 21.80 -43.28 -17.35
CA PRO A 940 22.77 -42.19 -17.24
C PRO A 940 23.62 -42.27 -15.96
N ALA A 941 24.89 -41.86 -16.04
CA ALA A 941 25.81 -41.93 -14.91
C ALA A 941 25.32 -41.06 -13.72
N GLY A 942 24.96 -41.72 -12.61
CA GLY A 942 24.48 -41.09 -11.39
C GLY A 942 23.12 -41.62 -10.88
N TYR A 943 22.37 -42.35 -11.70
CA TYR A 943 21.01 -42.82 -11.37
C TYR A 943 20.99 -44.29 -10.87
N PRO A 944 20.01 -44.67 -10.02
CA PRO A 944 19.91 -46.03 -9.48
C PRO A 944 19.49 -47.07 -10.51
N SER A 945 20.00 -48.30 -10.39
CA SER A 945 19.79 -49.40 -11.35
C SER A 945 18.54 -50.26 -11.08
N GLN A 946 17.61 -49.79 -10.24
CA GLN A 946 16.36 -50.48 -9.92
C GLN A 946 15.21 -49.49 -9.69
N PRO A 947 13.95 -49.85 -10.03
CA PRO A 947 13.49 -51.13 -10.56
C PRO A 947 13.85 -51.34 -12.05
N ALA A 948 13.83 -52.59 -12.50
CA ALA A 948 14.20 -52.94 -13.87
C ALA A 948 13.11 -52.58 -14.88
N GLY A 949 13.44 -51.76 -15.89
CA GLY A 949 12.56 -51.43 -17.01
C GLY A 949 12.65 -49.96 -17.44
N ASN A 950 13.60 -49.65 -18.33
CA ASN A 950 13.97 -48.29 -18.77
C ASN A 950 12.92 -47.59 -19.67
N THR A 951 11.63 -47.80 -19.44
CA THR A 951 10.52 -47.21 -20.21
C THR A 951 9.33 -46.79 -19.36
N ARG A 952 9.43 -46.99 -18.04
CA ARG A 952 8.39 -46.59 -17.09
C ARG A 952 8.76 -45.29 -16.41
N CYS A 953 7.76 -44.43 -16.28
CA CYS A 953 7.64 -43.53 -15.14
C CYS A 953 7.62 -44.40 -13.87
N TYR A 954 8.47 -44.12 -12.89
CA TYR A 954 8.44 -44.83 -11.62
C TYR A 954 8.36 -43.86 -10.45
N THR A 955 7.37 -44.07 -9.60
CA THR A 955 7.18 -43.38 -8.34
C THR A 955 7.86 -44.20 -7.25
N LYS A 956 8.97 -43.69 -6.70
CA LYS A 956 9.66 -44.32 -5.57
C LYS A 956 9.55 -43.42 -4.36
N ASP A 957 8.94 -43.91 -3.29
CA ASP A 957 8.85 -43.20 -2.00
C ASP A 957 8.24 -41.77 -2.13
N GLY A 958 7.39 -41.56 -3.15
CA GLY A 958 6.76 -40.29 -3.55
C GLY A 958 7.51 -39.49 -4.63
N LEU A 959 8.77 -39.81 -4.92
CA LEU A 959 9.59 -39.14 -5.93
C LEU A 959 9.39 -39.75 -7.33
N HIS A 960 9.30 -38.88 -8.35
CA HIS A 960 9.27 -39.25 -9.76
C HIS A 960 10.66 -39.08 -10.39
N GLU A 961 11.34 -40.20 -10.69
CA GLU A 961 12.67 -40.17 -11.35
C GLU A 961 12.56 -40.46 -12.86
N PRO A 962 13.03 -39.57 -13.75
CA PRO A 962 12.91 -39.74 -15.19
C PRO A 962 14.07 -40.57 -15.77
N ASN A 963 13.77 -41.81 -16.17
CA ASN A 963 14.63 -42.58 -17.08
C ASN A 963 14.33 -42.25 -18.55
N PHE A 964 13.13 -42.61 -19.03
CA PHE A 964 12.71 -42.37 -20.42
C PHE A 964 11.20 -42.08 -20.62
N GLY A 965 10.42 -41.85 -19.56
CA GLY A 965 9.03 -41.40 -19.70
C GLY A 965 8.92 -39.95 -20.21
N LEU A 966 7.76 -39.57 -20.75
CA LEU A 966 7.37 -38.16 -20.80
C LEU A 966 6.89 -37.78 -19.41
N MET A 967 7.72 -37.08 -18.65
CA MET A 967 7.32 -36.49 -17.37
C MET A 967 6.92 -35.03 -17.63
N ASN A 968 5.84 -34.56 -17.03
CA ASN A 968 5.47 -33.16 -17.13
C ASN A 968 5.18 -32.61 -15.72
N GLU A 969 5.81 -31.49 -15.39
CA GLU A 969 5.67 -30.81 -14.10
C GLU A 969 4.96 -29.48 -14.33
N ALA A 970 3.77 -29.31 -13.76
CA ALA A 970 3.11 -28.01 -13.69
C ALA A 970 3.39 -27.36 -12.34
N GLU A 971 3.33 -26.03 -12.26
CA GLU A 971 3.67 -25.27 -11.07
C GLU A 971 2.76 -24.05 -10.86
N ILE A 972 2.29 -23.82 -9.63
CA ILE A 972 1.63 -22.59 -9.18
C ILE A 972 2.35 -22.07 -7.93
N GLY A 973 3.03 -20.92 -8.01
CA GLY A 973 3.65 -20.27 -6.85
C GLY A 973 4.62 -21.17 -6.06
N GLY A 974 5.46 -21.94 -6.75
CA GLY A 974 6.39 -22.90 -6.15
C GLY A 974 5.80 -24.27 -5.77
N TRP A 975 4.47 -24.42 -5.76
CA TRP A 975 3.83 -25.74 -5.64
C TRP A 975 3.90 -26.46 -6.98
N LYS A 976 4.48 -27.66 -7.00
CA LYS A 976 4.69 -28.47 -8.20
C LYS A 976 3.86 -29.74 -8.12
N ASP A 977 3.20 -30.10 -9.23
CA ASP A 977 2.61 -31.42 -9.39
C ASP A 977 3.08 -32.05 -10.71
N THR A 978 3.31 -33.36 -10.69
CA THR A 978 4.03 -34.10 -11.72
C THR A 978 3.30 -35.38 -12.06
N ASP A 979 2.88 -35.48 -13.32
CA ASP A 979 2.34 -36.72 -13.89
C ASP A 979 3.12 -37.09 -15.16
N CYS A 980 3.11 -38.37 -15.52
CA CYS A 980 4.07 -38.96 -16.43
C CYS A 980 3.45 -40.04 -17.31
N ILE A 981 3.58 -39.86 -18.63
CA ILE A 981 3.11 -40.79 -19.66
C ILE A 981 4.30 -41.66 -20.08
N PRO A 982 4.25 -43.00 -19.90
CA PRO A 982 5.36 -43.87 -20.24
C PRO A 982 5.61 -43.89 -21.75
N LEU A 983 6.89 -43.89 -22.16
CA LEU A 983 7.26 -44.15 -23.55
C LEU A 983 7.45 -45.65 -23.72
N GLU A 984 6.53 -46.31 -24.43
CA GLU A 984 6.52 -47.77 -24.53
C GLU A 984 7.81 -48.33 -25.13
N THR A 985 8.29 -49.42 -24.53
CA THR A 985 9.38 -50.22 -25.10
C THR A 985 8.93 -50.80 -26.42
N LYS A 986 9.66 -50.45 -27.48
CA LYS A 986 9.88 -51.24 -28.70
C LYS A 986 9.44 -52.70 -28.53
N GLU A 987 8.27 -53.05 -29.05
CA GLU A 987 7.76 -54.41 -28.95
C GLU A 987 8.74 -55.39 -29.61
N THR A 988 8.90 -56.57 -29.03
CA THR A 988 9.67 -57.65 -29.63
C THR A 988 8.81 -58.89 -29.80
N MET A 989 9.07 -59.64 -30.86
CA MET A 989 8.40 -60.88 -31.21
C MET A 989 9.43 -61.98 -31.43
N ASP A 990 9.06 -63.19 -31.04
CA ASP A 990 9.87 -64.38 -31.29
C ASP A 990 9.52 -64.97 -32.65
N VAL A 991 10.54 -65.27 -33.45
CA VAL A 991 10.38 -65.92 -34.76
C VAL A 991 10.88 -67.36 -34.69
N LEU A 992 10.00 -68.33 -34.92
CA LEU A 992 10.40 -69.74 -35.04
C LEU A 992 10.88 -70.01 -36.46
N LEU A 993 12.18 -70.27 -36.61
CA LEU A 993 12.79 -70.67 -37.88
C LEU A 993 12.66 -72.20 -38.04
N GLU A 994 11.94 -72.65 -39.07
CA GLU A 994 11.85 -74.07 -39.46
C GLU A 994 12.65 -74.31 -40.75
N LYS A 995 13.59 -75.26 -40.72
CA LYS A 995 14.39 -75.64 -41.89
C LYS A 995 13.76 -76.82 -42.61
N ALA A 996 13.42 -76.66 -43.88
CA ALA A 996 12.80 -77.71 -44.70
C ALA A 996 13.70 -78.14 -45.87
N SER A 997 13.40 -79.28 -46.47
CA SER A 997 13.80 -79.59 -47.84
C SER A 997 12.87 -78.85 -48.82
N TYR A 998 13.40 -78.39 -49.94
CA TYR A 998 12.61 -77.86 -51.04
C TYR A 998 11.82 -78.98 -51.72
N ASN A 999 10.50 -78.85 -51.74
CA ASN A 999 9.60 -79.72 -52.48
C ASN A 999 9.32 -79.10 -53.87
N PRO A 1000 9.75 -79.72 -54.98
CA PRO A 1000 9.50 -79.20 -56.33
C PRO A 1000 8.03 -79.33 -56.76
N ASP A 1001 7.27 -80.25 -56.15
CA ASP A 1001 5.92 -80.58 -56.59
C ASP A 1001 4.83 -79.79 -55.84
N ASN A 1002 5.14 -79.25 -54.65
CA ASN A 1002 4.26 -78.35 -53.91
C ASN A 1002 5.09 -77.38 -53.01
N PRO A 1003 5.40 -76.16 -53.48
CA PRO A 1003 6.37 -75.27 -52.85
C PRO A 1003 5.83 -74.44 -51.66
N ASP A 1004 4.50 -74.41 -51.48
CA ASP A 1004 3.82 -73.63 -50.43
C ASP A 1004 3.36 -74.50 -49.23
N GLU A 1005 3.66 -75.80 -49.23
CA GLU A 1005 3.28 -76.73 -48.17
C GLU A 1005 4.44 -77.10 -47.22
N ILE A 1006 4.14 -77.08 -45.93
CA ILE A 1006 5.05 -77.57 -44.89
C ILE A 1006 5.13 -79.10 -44.96
N GLN A 1007 6.24 -79.65 -45.44
CA GLN A 1007 6.55 -81.06 -45.21
C GLN A 1007 6.75 -81.29 -43.69
N THR A 1008 5.78 -81.94 -43.06
CA THR A 1008 5.83 -82.32 -41.63
C THR A 1008 6.91 -83.36 -41.34
N ASP A 1009 7.30 -84.13 -42.35
CA ASP A 1009 8.03 -85.39 -42.25
C ASP A 1009 9.50 -85.25 -42.73
N GLY A 1010 10.15 -84.11 -42.48
CA GLY A 1010 11.49 -83.87 -43.04
C GLY A 1010 12.22 -82.58 -42.65
N LEU A 1011 12.03 -82.04 -41.45
CA LEU A 1011 12.77 -80.84 -41.02
C LEU A 1011 14.28 -81.12 -40.84
N LEU A 1012 15.13 -80.20 -41.31
CA LEU A 1012 16.58 -80.42 -41.49
C LEU A 1012 17.42 -79.84 -40.34
N GLY A 1013 18.08 -80.71 -39.57
CA GLY A 1013 19.03 -80.29 -38.54
C GLY A 1013 20.40 -79.87 -39.08
N GLY A 1014 21.10 -79.00 -38.33
CA GLY A 1014 22.49 -78.62 -38.60
C GLY A 1014 22.75 -77.47 -39.57
N ALA A 1015 21.74 -76.79 -40.10
CA ALA A 1015 21.91 -75.49 -40.79
C ALA A 1015 22.38 -74.42 -39.80
N GLN A 1016 23.18 -73.45 -40.25
CA GLN A 1016 23.67 -72.33 -39.46
C GLN A 1016 23.33 -70.99 -40.10
N PHE A 1017 22.93 -70.03 -39.28
CA PHE A 1017 22.40 -68.73 -39.70
C PHE A 1017 22.99 -67.57 -38.91
N THR A 1018 23.15 -66.43 -39.59
CA THR A 1018 23.23 -65.11 -38.96
C THR A 1018 22.02 -64.27 -39.37
N VAL A 1019 21.41 -63.58 -38.41
CA VAL A 1019 20.35 -62.59 -38.65
C VAL A 1019 20.96 -61.22 -38.46
N HIS A 1020 20.89 -60.39 -39.50
CA HIS A 1020 21.32 -58.99 -39.46
C HIS A 1020 20.10 -58.07 -39.48
N ARG A 1021 20.13 -56.97 -38.72
CA ARG A 1021 19.11 -55.90 -38.84
C ARG A 1021 19.35 -55.11 -40.12
N GLY A 1022 18.29 -54.68 -40.80
CA GLY A 1022 18.38 -53.72 -41.90
C GLY A 1022 18.87 -52.34 -41.41
N ASP A 1023 19.40 -51.53 -42.32
CA ASP A 1023 19.76 -50.13 -42.04
C ASP A 1023 18.50 -49.26 -41.82
N ALA A 1024 18.66 -47.96 -41.59
CA ALA A 1024 17.53 -47.03 -41.39
C ALA A 1024 16.54 -46.97 -42.59
N ASN A 1025 16.93 -47.47 -43.76
CA ASN A 1025 16.09 -47.60 -44.96
C ASN A 1025 15.71 -49.07 -45.24
N GLY A 1026 15.93 -49.97 -44.27
CA GLY A 1026 15.66 -51.40 -44.36
C GLY A 1026 16.60 -52.17 -45.28
N ASN A 1027 17.80 -51.69 -45.61
CA ASN A 1027 18.72 -52.31 -46.57
C ASN A 1027 19.91 -53.02 -45.91
N LEU A 1028 20.53 -53.94 -46.66
CA LEU A 1028 21.79 -54.60 -46.30
C LEU A 1028 22.97 -53.90 -47.00
N LYS A 1029 24.02 -53.59 -46.25
CA LYS A 1029 25.30 -53.07 -46.73
C LYS A 1029 26.34 -54.17 -46.69
N LEU A 1030 27.12 -54.26 -47.75
CA LEU A 1030 28.24 -55.18 -47.86
C LEU A 1030 29.56 -54.41 -47.87
N ASN A 1031 30.60 -55.02 -47.31
CA ASN A 1031 31.98 -54.60 -47.42
C ASN A 1031 32.53 -54.93 -48.83
N ALA A 1032 33.73 -54.43 -49.14
CA ALA A 1032 34.37 -54.63 -50.44
C ALA A 1032 34.74 -56.10 -50.75
N ASP A 1033 34.75 -56.98 -49.75
CA ASP A 1033 34.97 -58.43 -49.88
C ASP A 1033 33.66 -59.24 -50.02
N GLY A 1034 32.50 -58.57 -49.98
CA GLY A 1034 31.17 -59.20 -50.02
C GLY A 1034 30.62 -59.66 -48.66
N SER A 1035 31.37 -59.52 -47.57
CA SER A 1035 30.85 -59.73 -46.21
C SER A 1035 29.85 -58.63 -45.82
N VAL A 1036 28.98 -58.87 -44.83
CA VAL A 1036 28.08 -57.83 -44.32
C VAL A 1036 28.88 -56.79 -43.53
N ASN A 1037 28.61 -55.50 -43.77
CA ASN A 1037 29.12 -54.44 -42.93
C ASN A 1037 28.42 -54.47 -41.56
N ALA A 1038 29.09 -55.03 -40.55
CA ALA A 1038 28.50 -55.26 -39.24
C ALA A 1038 28.16 -53.95 -38.48
N ASP A 1039 28.82 -52.84 -38.79
CA ASP A 1039 28.57 -51.53 -38.16
C ASP A 1039 27.24 -50.92 -38.65
N ALA A 1040 26.94 -51.04 -39.95
CA ALA A 1040 25.69 -50.60 -40.55
C ALA A 1040 24.54 -51.62 -40.42
N ASN A 1041 24.87 -52.91 -40.33
CA ASN A 1041 23.93 -54.03 -40.27
C ASN A 1041 24.35 -55.04 -39.20
N PRO A 1042 24.15 -54.72 -37.91
CA PRO A 1042 24.61 -55.56 -36.81
C PRO A 1042 23.92 -56.93 -36.80
N VAL A 1043 24.70 -57.95 -36.39
CA VAL A 1043 24.20 -59.30 -36.13
C VAL A 1043 23.33 -59.25 -34.87
N VAL A 1044 22.03 -59.51 -35.02
CA VAL A 1044 21.08 -59.59 -33.89
C VAL A 1044 20.87 -61.02 -33.38
N LYS A 1045 21.17 -62.03 -34.20
CA LYS A 1045 21.18 -63.44 -33.78
C LYS A 1045 22.19 -64.25 -34.58
N GLN A 1046 22.85 -65.19 -33.92
CA GLN A 1046 23.49 -66.33 -34.58
C GLN A 1046 22.81 -67.61 -34.07
N SER A 1047 22.60 -68.60 -34.93
CA SER A 1047 21.78 -69.76 -34.58
C SER A 1047 22.13 -70.98 -35.42
N THR A 1048 21.97 -72.17 -34.85
CA THR A 1048 22.07 -73.45 -35.54
C THR A 1048 20.76 -74.21 -35.34
N THR A 1049 20.17 -74.75 -36.40
CA THR A 1049 18.93 -75.53 -36.31
C THR A 1049 19.18 -76.84 -35.59
N THR A 1050 18.38 -77.11 -34.56
CA THR A 1050 18.49 -78.31 -33.71
C THR A 1050 18.21 -79.60 -34.49
N THR A 1051 18.33 -80.77 -33.84
CA THR A 1051 18.02 -82.08 -34.46
C THR A 1051 16.58 -82.24 -34.93
N THR A 1052 15.66 -81.36 -34.52
CA THR A 1052 14.27 -81.29 -35.02
C THR A 1052 14.10 -80.31 -36.20
N GLY A 1053 15.21 -79.75 -36.72
CA GLY A 1053 15.22 -78.75 -37.79
C GLY A 1053 14.63 -77.40 -37.41
N ARG A 1054 14.46 -77.11 -36.11
CA ARG A 1054 13.91 -75.86 -35.58
C ARG A 1054 14.97 -75.04 -34.84
N VAL A 1055 14.85 -73.72 -34.86
CA VAL A 1055 15.52 -72.80 -33.92
C VAL A 1055 14.68 -71.55 -33.68
N LYS A 1056 14.72 -71.01 -32.46
CA LYS A 1056 13.93 -69.84 -32.05
C LYS A 1056 14.80 -68.58 -32.14
N LEU A 1057 14.44 -67.65 -33.02
CA LEU A 1057 15.06 -66.33 -33.16
C LEU A 1057 14.35 -65.38 -32.18
N GLU A 1058 14.81 -65.40 -30.92
CA GLU A 1058 14.16 -64.66 -29.85
C GLU A 1058 14.50 -63.17 -29.85
N GLY A 1059 13.51 -62.33 -29.56
CA GLY A 1059 13.67 -60.89 -29.33
C GLY A 1059 13.92 -60.05 -30.59
N LEU A 1060 13.27 -60.37 -31.71
CA LEU A 1060 13.30 -59.51 -32.90
C LEU A 1060 12.30 -58.36 -32.79
N ASP A 1061 12.65 -57.18 -33.27
CA ASP A 1061 11.84 -55.97 -33.12
C ASP A 1061 10.57 -56.01 -33.98
N ALA A 1062 9.47 -55.49 -33.45
CA ALA A 1062 8.22 -55.24 -34.18
C ALA A 1062 7.79 -53.76 -33.99
N PRO A 1063 7.62 -52.95 -35.05
CA PRO A 1063 8.01 -53.23 -36.43
C PRO A 1063 9.53 -53.33 -36.62
N GLY A 1064 9.98 -54.28 -37.44
CA GLY A 1064 11.39 -54.51 -37.77
C GLY A 1064 11.62 -55.03 -39.19
N VAL A 1065 12.84 -54.88 -39.71
CA VAL A 1065 13.29 -55.42 -41.00
C VAL A 1065 14.64 -56.11 -40.82
N TYR A 1066 14.73 -57.34 -41.31
CA TYR A 1066 15.85 -58.25 -41.06
C TYR A 1066 16.30 -58.98 -42.33
N TYR A 1067 17.56 -59.41 -42.30
CA TYR A 1067 18.19 -60.24 -43.32
C TYR A 1067 18.71 -61.52 -42.66
N LEU A 1068 18.08 -62.65 -42.97
CA LEU A 1068 18.55 -63.98 -42.60
C LEU A 1068 19.56 -64.46 -43.64
N ILE A 1069 20.79 -64.74 -43.20
CA ILE A 1069 21.87 -65.27 -44.03
C ILE A 1069 22.16 -66.69 -43.54
N GLU A 1070 22.03 -67.67 -44.42
CA GLU A 1070 22.56 -69.01 -44.13
C GLU A 1070 24.08 -68.99 -44.33
N THR A 1071 24.82 -69.36 -43.29
CA THR A 1071 26.29 -69.46 -43.32
C THR A 1071 26.77 -70.89 -43.52
N LYS A 1072 25.89 -71.89 -43.31
CA LYS A 1072 26.17 -73.31 -43.58
C LYS A 1072 24.86 -74.10 -43.76
N ALA A 1073 24.66 -74.70 -44.92
CA ALA A 1073 23.55 -75.63 -45.17
C ALA A 1073 23.70 -76.98 -44.42
N PRO A 1074 22.59 -77.72 -44.21
CA PRO A 1074 22.60 -79.10 -43.73
C PRO A 1074 23.43 -80.06 -44.59
N ASN A 1075 23.83 -81.18 -44.00
CA ASN A 1075 24.52 -82.24 -44.72
C ASN A 1075 23.64 -82.79 -45.85
N GLY A 1076 24.16 -82.79 -47.08
CA GLY A 1076 23.42 -83.20 -48.28
C GLY A 1076 22.67 -82.09 -49.02
N TYR A 1077 22.73 -80.84 -48.55
CA TYR A 1077 21.98 -79.70 -49.12
C TYR A 1077 22.90 -78.57 -49.61
N ASN A 1078 22.41 -77.78 -50.57
CA ASN A 1078 23.10 -76.58 -51.07
C ASN A 1078 22.84 -75.37 -50.17
N LEU A 1079 23.84 -74.51 -50.01
CA LEU A 1079 23.71 -73.23 -49.31
C LEU A 1079 22.76 -72.30 -50.09
N LEU A 1080 21.94 -71.55 -49.37
CA LEU A 1080 21.11 -70.51 -50.00
C LEU A 1080 21.98 -69.49 -50.80
N PRO A 1081 21.61 -69.16 -52.04
CA PRO A 1081 22.40 -68.28 -52.90
C PRO A 1081 22.24 -66.79 -52.59
N ALA A 1082 21.29 -66.41 -51.72
CA ALA A 1082 21.00 -65.03 -51.34
C ALA A 1082 20.44 -64.94 -49.90
N PRO A 1083 20.64 -63.82 -49.19
CA PRO A 1083 19.95 -63.51 -47.94
C PRO A 1083 18.43 -63.40 -48.10
N ILE A 1084 17.68 -63.95 -47.14
CA ILE A 1084 16.21 -63.78 -47.06
C ILE A 1084 15.91 -62.51 -46.24
N LYS A 1085 15.34 -61.51 -46.91
CA LYS A 1085 14.83 -60.29 -46.29
C LYS A 1085 13.41 -60.52 -45.79
N PHE A 1086 13.13 -60.17 -44.54
CA PHE A 1086 11.78 -60.26 -43.96
C PHE A 1086 11.47 -59.05 -43.06
N SER A 1087 10.18 -58.75 -42.85
CA SER A 1087 9.72 -57.88 -41.77
C SER A 1087 8.94 -58.63 -40.70
N THR A 1088 8.92 -58.02 -39.52
CA THR A 1088 8.33 -58.49 -38.25
C THR A 1088 7.42 -57.38 -37.74
N GLU A 1089 6.15 -57.66 -37.52
CA GLU A 1089 5.10 -56.70 -37.14
C GLU A 1089 4.07 -57.40 -36.22
N TRP A 1090 3.21 -56.63 -35.53
CA TRP A 1090 2.02 -57.15 -34.84
C TRP A 1090 0.75 -56.70 -35.58
N ASP A 1091 -0.29 -57.56 -35.61
CA ASP A 1091 -1.63 -57.16 -36.10
C ASP A 1091 -2.47 -56.48 -35.01
N GLN A 1092 -3.62 -55.92 -35.41
CA GLN A 1092 -4.56 -55.21 -34.52
C GLN A 1092 -5.19 -56.09 -33.41
N ASN A 1093 -4.93 -57.40 -33.42
CA ASN A 1093 -5.43 -58.38 -32.45
C ASN A 1093 -4.29 -59.01 -31.63
N GLY A 1094 -3.04 -58.51 -31.75
CA GLY A 1094 -1.87 -59.05 -31.05
C GLY A 1094 -1.31 -60.34 -31.63
N ASN A 1095 -1.57 -60.65 -32.91
CA ASN A 1095 -0.92 -61.76 -33.62
C ASN A 1095 0.39 -61.31 -34.26
N ALA A 1096 1.41 -62.17 -34.18
CA ALA A 1096 2.67 -62.01 -34.88
C ALA A 1096 2.45 -62.01 -36.40
N VAL A 1097 3.03 -61.05 -37.12
CA VAL A 1097 3.00 -60.96 -38.58
C VAL A 1097 4.43 -60.98 -39.10
N ILE A 1098 4.75 -61.96 -39.94
CA ILE A 1098 6.00 -62.01 -40.70
C ILE A 1098 5.68 -61.88 -42.19
N LYS A 1099 6.42 -61.02 -42.88
CA LYS A 1099 6.34 -60.86 -44.35
C LYS A 1099 7.72 -61.09 -44.95
N VAL A 1100 7.86 -62.06 -45.85
CA VAL A 1100 9.08 -62.19 -46.67
C VAL A 1100 9.05 -61.10 -47.73
N LEU A 1101 10.11 -60.28 -47.77
CA LEU A 1101 10.20 -59.11 -48.65
C LEU A 1101 11.02 -59.41 -49.92
N SER A 1102 12.02 -60.28 -49.82
CA SER A 1102 12.80 -60.82 -50.96
C SER A 1102 13.73 -61.96 -50.51
N GLY A 1103 14.16 -62.83 -51.43
CA GLY A 1103 15.42 -63.59 -51.25
C GLY A 1103 15.38 -65.13 -51.32
N GLY A 1104 14.21 -65.78 -51.36
CA GLY A 1104 14.16 -67.23 -51.54
C GLY A 1104 12.80 -67.87 -51.28
N THR A 1105 12.72 -69.19 -51.39
CA THR A 1105 11.52 -69.99 -51.06
C THR A 1105 11.36 -70.06 -49.54
N ALA A 1106 10.66 -69.07 -48.99
CA ALA A 1106 10.36 -68.98 -47.58
C ALA A 1106 8.88 -68.66 -47.35
N ILE A 1107 8.22 -69.48 -46.52
CA ILE A 1107 6.78 -69.41 -46.23
C ILE A 1107 6.61 -68.89 -44.81
N THR A 1108 5.62 -68.03 -44.57
CA THR A 1108 5.26 -67.57 -43.23
C THR A 1108 3.96 -68.23 -42.76
N SER A 1109 3.94 -68.72 -41.52
CA SER A 1109 2.72 -69.26 -40.90
C SER A 1109 2.63 -68.89 -39.43
N ASN A 1110 1.43 -68.79 -38.89
CA ASN A 1110 1.21 -68.30 -37.52
C ASN A 1110 0.54 -69.39 -36.68
N ARG A 1111 1.25 -69.92 -35.69
CA ARG A 1111 0.77 -70.97 -34.77
C ARG A 1111 0.36 -70.38 -33.41
N CYS A 1112 -0.52 -71.08 -32.71
CA CYS A 1112 -0.86 -70.78 -31.32
C CYS A 1112 0.33 -71.07 -30.40
N ALA A 1113 0.41 -70.43 -29.23
CA ALA A 1113 1.31 -70.90 -28.18
C ALA A 1113 0.86 -72.28 -27.66
N GLU A 1114 1.78 -73.09 -27.11
CA GLU A 1114 1.49 -74.43 -26.60
C GLU A 1114 0.52 -74.43 -25.40
N SER A 1115 0.25 -73.26 -24.81
CA SER A 1115 -0.74 -73.02 -23.75
C SER A 1115 -2.17 -72.81 -24.22
N ASP A 1116 -2.39 -72.49 -25.51
CA ASP A 1116 -3.61 -71.82 -25.94
C ASP A 1116 -4.62 -72.78 -26.57
N THR A 1117 -5.88 -72.73 -26.12
CA THR A 1117 -6.97 -73.47 -26.76
C THR A 1117 -7.41 -72.82 -28.06
N SER A 1118 -7.96 -73.60 -28.99
CA SER A 1118 -8.36 -73.14 -30.33
C SER A 1118 -9.40 -72.00 -30.35
N ALA A 1119 -10.08 -71.72 -29.22
CA ALA A 1119 -11.01 -70.61 -29.08
C ALA A 1119 -10.34 -69.28 -28.69
N ASN A 1120 -9.18 -69.31 -28.01
CA ASN A 1120 -8.46 -68.15 -27.48
C ASN A 1120 -7.02 -68.04 -28.02
N CYS A 1121 -6.77 -68.60 -29.22
CA CYS A 1121 -5.43 -68.64 -29.83
C CYS A 1121 -4.94 -67.25 -30.27
N VAL A 1122 -4.13 -66.61 -29.42
CA VAL A 1122 -3.36 -65.41 -29.78
C VAL A 1122 -2.02 -65.87 -30.35
N LYS A 1123 -1.76 -65.60 -31.63
CA LYS A 1123 -0.62 -66.19 -32.34
C LYS A 1123 0.67 -65.41 -32.05
N LYS A 1124 1.20 -65.56 -30.83
CA LYS A 1124 2.34 -64.80 -30.30
C LYS A 1124 3.72 -65.15 -30.89
N ILE A 1125 3.81 -66.19 -31.73
CA ILE A 1125 5.04 -66.62 -32.40
C ILE A 1125 4.77 -66.73 -33.89
N GLY A 1126 5.51 -65.97 -34.69
CA GLY A 1126 5.50 -66.10 -36.14
C GLY A 1126 6.47 -67.21 -36.57
N VAL A 1127 6.07 -68.06 -37.50
CA VAL A 1127 6.94 -69.10 -38.07
C VAL A 1127 7.45 -68.64 -39.42
N LEU A 1128 8.76 -68.66 -39.60
CA LEU A 1128 9.44 -68.46 -40.88
C LEU A 1128 10.02 -69.81 -41.30
N GLN A 1129 9.49 -70.42 -42.36
CA GLN A 1129 10.04 -71.66 -42.91
C GLN A 1129 11.00 -71.35 -44.06
N VAL A 1130 12.13 -72.07 -44.13
CA VAL A 1130 13.21 -71.83 -45.11
C VAL A 1130 13.70 -73.14 -45.70
N ALA A 1131 13.55 -73.30 -47.02
CA ALA A 1131 13.79 -74.56 -47.73
C ALA A 1131 15.14 -74.62 -48.48
N ASP A 1132 15.85 -75.76 -48.44
CA ASP A 1132 17.07 -76.00 -49.25
C ASP A 1132 16.88 -77.04 -50.35
N ILE A 1133 17.67 -76.92 -51.41
CA ILE A 1133 17.73 -77.88 -52.52
C ILE A 1133 18.84 -78.91 -52.26
N THR A 1134 18.56 -80.19 -52.48
CA THR A 1134 19.50 -81.31 -52.29
C THR A 1134 20.69 -81.26 -53.25
N LYS A 1135 21.87 -81.67 -52.78
CA LYS A 1135 23.10 -81.81 -53.57
C LYS A 1135 23.01 -83.01 -54.51
N GLY A 1136 22.53 -82.75 -55.73
CA GLY A 1136 22.46 -83.74 -56.81
C GLY A 1136 21.22 -83.58 -57.71
N ALA A 1137 20.17 -82.92 -57.21
CA ALA A 1137 18.99 -82.60 -58.01
C ALA A 1137 19.25 -81.35 -58.86
N LEU A 1138 19.65 -81.54 -60.12
CA LEU A 1138 19.56 -80.47 -61.12
C LEU A 1138 18.08 -80.15 -61.39
N PRO A 1139 17.63 -78.88 -61.24
CA PRO A 1139 16.29 -78.51 -61.65
C PRO A 1139 16.19 -78.62 -63.17
N LYS A 1140 15.10 -79.22 -63.67
CA LYS A 1140 14.77 -79.18 -65.11
C LYS A 1140 14.40 -77.74 -65.49
N THR A 1141 15.35 -76.99 -66.02
CA THR A 1141 15.11 -75.65 -66.59
C THR A 1141 14.31 -75.76 -67.89
N GLY A 1142 12.99 -75.95 -67.76
CA GLY A 1142 12.12 -76.30 -68.88
C GLY A 1142 10.63 -76.19 -68.55
N GLY A 1143 10.19 -75.05 -68.01
CA GLY A 1143 8.76 -74.71 -67.95
C GLY A 1143 8.14 -74.56 -69.35
N GLU A 1144 6.83 -74.77 -69.47
CA GLU A 1144 6.12 -75.01 -70.74
C GLU A 1144 6.19 -73.88 -71.80
N GLY A 1145 6.71 -72.70 -71.46
CA GLY A 1145 6.89 -71.61 -72.43
C GLY A 1145 8.03 -71.82 -73.46
N VAL A 1146 9.07 -72.60 -73.15
CA VAL A 1146 10.30 -72.61 -73.96
C VAL A 1146 10.20 -73.52 -75.20
N GLY A 1147 9.45 -74.62 -75.12
CA GLY A 1147 9.32 -75.59 -76.23
C GLY A 1147 8.74 -74.97 -77.50
N LEU A 1148 7.81 -74.02 -77.35
CA LEU A 1148 7.16 -73.30 -78.45
C LEU A 1148 8.15 -72.39 -79.19
N TRP A 1149 9.05 -71.70 -78.48
CA TRP A 1149 10.11 -70.88 -79.06
C TRP A 1149 11.27 -71.70 -79.62
N ALA A 1150 11.59 -72.85 -79.01
CA ALA A 1150 12.56 -73.79 -79.57
C ALA A 1150 12.09 -74.40 -80.90
N LEU A 1151 10.79 -74.75 -81.00
CA LEU A 1151 10.18 -75.21 -82.25
C LEU A 1151 10.05 -74.08 -83.29
N ALA A 1152 9.71 -72.86 -82.88
CA ALA A 1152 9.69 -71.70 -83.78
C ALA A 1152 11.09 -71.38 -84.33
N GLY A 1153 12.12 -71.39 -83.48
CA GLY A 1153 13.52 -71.23 -83.88
C GLY A 1153 13.98 -72.36 -84.80
N GLY A 1154 13.64 -73.61 -84.47
CA GLY A 1154 13.90 -74.78 -85.33
C GLY A 1154 13.21 -74.68 -86.70
N ALA A 1155 11.97 -74.18 -86.75
CA ALA A 1155 11.23 -73.95 -87.99
C ALA A 1155 11.85 -72.82 -88.83
N ILE A 1156 12.32 -71.74 -88.20
CA ILE A 1156 13.03 -70.64 -88.88
C ILE A 1156 14.38 -71.13 -89.45
N VAL A 1157 15.14 -71.93 -88.70
CA VAL A 1157 16.39 -72.54 -89.19
C VAL A 1157 16.10 -73.53 -90.32
N ALA A 1158 15.07 -74.38 -90.21
CA ALA A 1158 14.68 -75.31 -91.27
C ALA A 1158 14.22 -74.57 -92.54
N ALA A 1159 13.44 -73.49 -92.40
CA ALA A 1159 13.03 -72.62 -93.51
C ALA A 1159 14.24 -71.92 -94.15
N GLY A 1160 15.21 -71.45 -93.37
CA GLY A 1160 16.48 -70.89 -93.85
C GLY A 1160 17.32 -71.90 -94.63
N CYS A 1161 17.43 -73.14 -94.12
CA CYS A 1161 18.13 -74.23 -94.81
C CYS A 1161 17.43 -74.67 -96.11
N LEU A 1162 16.09 -74.61 -96.15
CA LEU A 1162 15.31 -74.91 -97.37
C LEU A 1162 15.38 -73.76 -98.40
N ALA A 1163 15.42 -72.51 -97.96
CA ALA A 1163 15.58 -71.34 -98.83
C ALA A 1163 16.97 -71.29 -99.52
N LEU A 1164 17.99 -71.95 -98.95
CA LEU A 1164 19.37 -71.96 -99.46
C LEU A 1164 19.69 -73.09 -100.45
N ARG A 1165 18.69 -73.79 -101.02
CA ARG A 1165 18.91 -74.82 -102.06
C ARG A 1165 17.90 -74.79 -103.23
N ARG A 1166 18.15 -73.92 -104.22
CA ARG A 1166 18.54 -74.41 -105.57
C ARG A 1166 18.99 -73.34 -106.58
N ARG A 1167 20.30 -73.31 -106.84
CA ARG A 1167 20.97 -73.20 -108.15
C ARG A 1167 22.47 -73.41 -107.86
N TRP A 1168 23.21 -74.31 -108.49
CA TRP A 1168 22.97 -75.04 -109.75
C TRP A 1168 22.52 -76.51 -109.57
N ALA A 1169 22.13 -77.15 -110.69
CA ALA A 1169 21.70 -78.55 -110.83
C ALA A 1169 20.56 -79.01 -109.88
#